data_AF-A0A7V6QKT8-F1
#
_entry.id   AF-A0A7V6QKT8-F1
#
_cell.length_a   1.000
_cell.length_b   1.000
_cell.length_c   1.000
_cell.angle_alpha   90.00
_cell.angle_beta   90.00
_cell.angle_gamma   90.00
#
_symmetry.space_group_name_H-M   'P 1'
#
loop_
_entity.id
_entity.type
_entity.pdbx_description
1 polymer ?
#
loop_
_entity_poly.entity_id
_entity_poly.type
_entity_poly.pdbx_seq_one_letter_code
_entity_poly.pdbx_strand_id
1 'polypeptide(L)'
;MQVDNINYLRQYHRHILETLRNYENQEKDTNIEIINSKQGLKTIQVVKDGRTQFIHSKYDPKNETEKLIDQFGEEISNYEHVLFYGVGFGYHIEEFMNRFPHFTFSIYEPVIDIFYEFTNHCSINSLPVHRLKDIFIETSREEGNRFLTALTERMQERILLVVLPSYERIYQEQYRFFSEAFKEAVQAKRNSYYIDTTFSARWTLNSLINFPKTISTPNILDGFDSNFKNKPLIIVSAGPSLEDEYDNLRYIKENKLAYIFAVGSANRALIAQKIMPDAVCTYDPQEHNYNVFASIIEQGITSIPLIFGTSVGFETLDWYQGPKLHMVTSQDTIAQYYIQKRDQTGINIIYDSPTIAAVTFQLGARLGCNPVIFVGQNLAFKNNQFYSKDVEYNKKNRPIQVIEQDRQNILLVDDVYGNHVETTPSFNNMKENIEWYISQSSEVEVINTTKGGAAIAGTVFQPLEELIKERLKSPAVVENWYESTVNNYNLLYTSERITKMEHSIKEFRKLYKEILYIFEDIQRYIKSKNESKLLKNIMKFDKLMKKIIVNDCYVNYIQPVNRTLYQALSIRAANIRKQTSEVDRAKLIIESFYPYLDRCNQTLEQIVGSVYHVHGELQEIIEPESKSYKFYSSDCGVFHYEGEWDIKNYGPGKTIGFRIHQHVSQKKGALIRFKFLGTSLRIYGFKSSNGSEDIEIIIDGEKRKFSRKNYHFHFYDTHFNKQLLVEIKSLKNTDHIVEIKLQDDNLLIFSGVEIDVDCRAFHIDEETEFKNLTIGKRIRCHYKTNYNNVGQFSGIGKETSAFIPIEATAFSCGDFYFVMVDDVNGEKKLIADRNIQHSISWETLYESRIATAEGLQLKFKSISTRLRLITGGKSPEDLENEWDKYIVSSKKFQNSIDTFNSNFLWSLTLTNPNHGITSFRFGDTNKDSRVIRGGTPFEHKPIKTGYDALRFDVIHKDLGFRPLLLVKL
;
A
#
# COMPACT_ATOMS: atom_id res chain seq x y z
N MET A 1 28.52 -46.72 -11.77
CA MET A 1 28.74 -45.30 -12.20
C MET A 1 30.20 -45.06 -12.58
N GLN A 2 30.48 -44.20 -13.56
CA GLN A 2 31.85 -43.77 -13.89
C GLN A 2 32.50 -42.98 -12.74
N VAL A 3 33.82 -43.12 -12.55
CA VAL A 3 34.54 -42.56 -11.40
C VAL A 3 34.50 -41.02 -11.37
N ASP A 4 34.59 -40.39 -12.53
CA ASP A 4 34.51 -38.94 -12.70
C ASP A 4 33.13 -38.38 -12.34
N ASN A 5 32.05 -39.07 -12.72
CA ASN A 5 30.68 -38.72 -12.31
C ASN A 5 30.49 -38.83 -10.80
N ILE A 6 31.02 -39.88 -10.18
CA ILE A 6 31.00 -40.04 -8.72
C ILE A 6 31.69 -38.84 -8.05
N ASN A 7 32.84 -38.41 -8.58
CA ASN A 7 33.58 -37.27 -8.03
C ASN A 7 32.82 -35.95 -8.20
N TYR A 8 32.25 -35.71 -9.39
CA TYR A 8 31.45 -34.52 -9.67
C TYR A 8 30.23 -34.43 -8.73
N LEU A 9 29.42 -35.50 -8.68
CA LEU A 9 28.23 -35.53 -7.83
C LEU A 9 28.58 -35.43 -6.35
N ARG A 10 29.67 -36.06 -5.89
CA ARG A 10 30.12 -35.91 -4.49
C ARG A 10 30.44 -34.46 -4.12
N GLN A 11 31.05 -33.72 -5.04
CA GLN A 11 31.47 -32.34 -4.81
C GLN A 11 30.30 -31.35 -4.90
N TYR A 12 29.39 -31.52 -5.87
CA TYR A 12 28.39 -30.51 -6.21
C TYR A 12 26.93 -30.94 -5.95
N HIS A 13 26.63 -32.24 -5.98
CA HIS A 13 25.26 -32.79 -5.86
C HIS A 13 25.22 -34.05 -4.98
N ARG A 14 25.68 -33.93 -3.73
CA ARG A 14 25.85 -35.08 -2.82
C ARG A 14 24.57 -35.88 -2.59
N HIS A 15 23.42 -35.19 -2.51
CA HIS A 15 22.11 -35.82 -2.36
C HIS A 15 21.78 -36.75 -3.55
N ILE A 16 22.05 -36.33 -4.79
CA ILE A 16 21.86 -37.17 -5.99
C ILE A 16 22.73 -38.44 -5.91
N LEU A 17 23.99 -38.30 -5.48
CA LEU A 17 24.88 -39.46 -5.33
C LEU A 17 24.33 -40.47 -4.31
N GLU A 18 23.74 -39.99 -3.22
CA GLU A 18 23.12 -40.83 -2.19
C GLU A 18 21.84 -41.50 -2.74
N THR A 19 21.00 -40.77 -3.46
CA THR A 19 19.82 -41.34 -4.16
C THR A 19 20.22 -42.46 -5.13
N LEU A 20 21.24 -42.24 -5.96
CA LEU A 20 21.70 -43.25 -6.93
C LEU A 20 22.31 -44.49 -6.26
N ARG A 21 23.02 -44.32 -5.13
CA ARG A 21 23.55 -45.44 -4.35
C ARG A 21 22.45 -46.27 -3.68
N ASN A 22 21.41 -45.61 -3.18
CA ASN A 22 20.25 -46.30 -2.61
C ASN A 22 19.53 -47.11 -3.70
N TYR A 23 19.37 -46.50 -4.88
CA TYR A 23 18.80 -47.16 -6.05
C TYR A 23 19.65 -48.34 -6.55
N GLU A 24 20.98 -48.25 -6.55
CA GLU A 24 21.89 -49.35 -6.93
C GLU A 24 21.70 -50.62 -6.08
N ASN A 25 21.22 -50.46 -4.83
CA ASN A 25 20.96 -51.56 -3.90
C ASN A 25 19.52 -52.13 -3.99
N GLN A 26 18.67 -51.64 -4.90
CA GLN A 26 17.30 -52.13 -5.10
C GLN A 26 17.24 -53.15 -6.25
N GLU A 27 16.26 -54.07 -6.22
CA GLU A 27 15.96 -54.91 -7.37
C GLU A 27 15.49 -54.03 -8.54
N LYS A 28 16.24 -54.07 -9.64
CA LYS A 28 15.94 -53.26 -10.82
C LYS A 28 14.86 -53.91 -11.65
N ASP A 29 13.86 -53.13 -12.04
CA ASP A 29 12.88 -53.55 -13.02
C ASP A 29 13.57 -53.58 -14.41
N THR A 30 13.64 -54.77 -15.03
CA THR A 30 14.56 -55.08 -16.16
C THR A 30 14.08 -54.57 -17.52
N ASN A 31 13.33 -53.47 -17.53
CA ASN A 31 12.67 -52.95 -18.72
C ASN A 31 13.54 -52.05 -19.60
N ILE A 32 14.86 -51.98 -19.34
CA ILE A 32 15.79 -51.09 -20.03
C ILE A 32 17.05 -51.84 -20.52
N GLU A 33 17.43 -51.62 -21.78
CA GLU A 33 18.63 -52.18 -22.41
C GLU A 33 19.42 -51.09 -23.16
N ILE A 34 20.75 -51.12 -23.07
CA ILE A 34 21.63 -50.19 -23.80
C ILE A 34 22.06 -50.82 -25.12
N ILE A 35 21.72 -50.18 -26.23
CA ILE A 35 22.08 -50.64 -27.58
C ILE A 35 22.82 -49.55 -28.36
N ASN A 36 23.50 -49.94 -29.44
CA ASN A 36 24.05 -48.97 -30.39
C ASN A 36 23.04 -48.66 -31.51
N SER A 37 22.93 -47.37 -31.84
CA SER A 37 22.29 -46.91 -33.06
C SER A 37 23.05 -47.38 -34.31
N LYS A 38 22.44 -47.25 -35.49
CA LYS A 38 23.11 -47.57 -36.77
C LYS A 38 24.37 -46.74 -37.01
N GLN A 39 24.46 -45.55 -36.42
CA GLN A 39 25.65 -44.68 -36.48
C GLN A 39 26.64 -44.92 -35.32
N GLY A 40 26.44 -45.96 -34.50
CA GLY A 40 27.36 -46.36 -33.43
C GLY A 40 27.21 -45.58 -32.12
N LEU A 41 26.40 -44.52 -32.08
CA LEU A 41 26.05 -43.83 -30.82
C LEU A 41 25.10 -44.68 -29.98
N LYS A 42 25.23 -44.66 -28.66
CA LYS A 42 24.36 -45.43 -27.77
C LYS A 42 22.95 -44.86 -27.73
N THR A 43 21.96 -45.72 -27.53
CA THR A 43 20.59 -45.34 -27.16
C THR A 43 20.06 -46.30 -26.12
N ILE A 44 19.04 -45.86 -25.39
CA ILE A 44 18.38 -46.62 -24.34
C ILE A 44 17.10 -47.19 -24.95
N GLN A 45 17.01 -48.52 -24.99
CA GLN A 45 15.80 -49.24 -25.35
C GLN A 45 14.97 -49.45 -24.10
N VAL A 46 13.68 -49.12 -24.15
CA VAL A 46 12.73 -49.27 -23.04
C VAL A 46 11.58 -50.16 -23.49
N VAL A 47 11.20 -51.15 -22.68
CA VAL A 47 10.00 -51.97 -22.89
C VAL A 47 8.91 -51.45 -21.96
N LYS A 48 7.88 -50.84 -22.53
CA LYS A 48 6.75 -50.29 -21.77
C LYS A 48 5.43 -50.61 -22.48
N ASP A 49 4.43 -51.07 -21.74
CA ASP A 49 3.14 -51.52 -22.26
C ASP A 49 3.27 -52.58 -23.37
N GLY A 50 4.24 -53.48 -23.22
CA GLY A 50 4.55 -54.54 -24.20
C GLY A 50 5.17 -54.03 -25.52
N ARG A 51 5.55 -52.75 -25.60
CA ARG A 51 6.17 -52.14 -26.79
C ARG A 51 7.61 -51.74 -26.51
N THR A 52 8.50 -52.13 -27.43
CA THR A 52 9.89 -51.68 -27.44
C THR A 52 9.98 -50.27 -28.04
N GLN A 53 10.51 -49.32 -27.27
CA GLN A 53 10.70 -47.93 -27.66
C GLN A 53 12.14 -47.49 -27.37
N PHE A 54 12.55 -46.35 -27.89
CA PHE A 54 13.92 -45.83 -27.72
C PHE A 54 13.91 -44.39 -27.20
N ILE A 55 14.85 -44.09 -26.29
CA ILE A 55 15.05 -42.75 -25.74
C ILE A 55 15.72 -41.82 -26.77
N HIS A 56 16.69 -42.33 -27.52
CA HIS A 56 17.22 -41.63 -28.71
C HIS A 56 17.00 -42.46 -29.96
N SER A 57 17.03 -41.81 -31.11
CA SER A 57 16.91 -42.44 -32.43
C SER A 57 17.80 -43.68 -32.58
N LYS A 58 17.19 -44.82 -32.89
CA LYS A 58 17.91 -46.07 -33.23
C LYS A 58 18.76 -45.92 -34.50
N TYR A 59 18.47 -44.93 -35.34
CA TYR A 59 19.19 -44.70 -36.58
C TYR A 59 20.33 -43.72 -36.38
N ASP A 60 20.02 -42.51 -35.91
CA ASP A 60 20.95 -41.40 -35.79
C ASP A 60 20.50 -40.43 -34.68
N PRO A 61 21.04 -40.58 -33.45
CA PRO A 61 20.77 -39.68 -32.34
C PRO A 61 21.16 -38.22 -32.61
N LYS A 62 22.22 -37.93 -33.36
CA LYS A 62 22.64 -36.54 -33.61
C LYS A 62 21.62 -35.79 -34.45
N ASN A 63 21.21 -36.37 -35.57
CA ASN A 63 20.20 -35.78 -36.46
C ASN A 63 18.84 -35.59 -35.75
N GLU A 64 18.47 -36.45 -34.80
CA GLU A 64 17.29 -36.25 -33.95
C GLU A 64 17.42 -34.97 -33.11
N THR A 65 18.58 -34.75 -32.51
CA THR A 65 18.81 -33.58 -31.65
C THR A 65 18.92 -32.28 -32.43
N GLU A 66 19.52 -32.29 -33.62
CA GLU A 66 19.53 -31.13 -34.51
C GLU A 66 18.11 -30.68 -34.86
N LYS A 67 17.27 -31.63 -35.31
CA LYS A 67 15.85 -31.36 -35.62
C LYS A 67 15.05 -30.87 -34.42
N LEU A 68 15.34 -31.42 -33.23
CA LEU A 68 14.70 -30.97 -31.99
C LEU A 68 15.01 -29.51 -31.70
N ILE A 69 16.24 -29.07 -31.93
CA ILE A 69 16.67 -27.71 -31.62
C ILE A 69 16.18 -26.73 -32.70
N ASP A 70 16.17 -27.16 -33.97
CA ASP A 70 15.70 -26.35 -35.10
C ASP A 70 14.23 -25.90 -34.95
N GLN A 71 13.39 -26.70 -34.26
CA GLN A 71 11.96 -26.39 -34.09
C GLN A 71 11.70 -25.07 -33.33
N PHE A 72 12.65 -24.61 -32.51
CA PHE A 72 12.50 -23.40 -31.71
C PHE A 72 12.86 -22.12 -32.50
N GLY A 73 13.56 -22.25 -33.63
CA GLY A 73 13.86 -21.14 -34.55
C GLY A 73 14.37 -19.87 -33.86
N GLU A 74 13.81 -18.71 -34.26
CA GLU A 74 14.16 -17.40 -33.69
C GLU A 74 13.66 -17.20 -32.25
N GLU A 75 12.70 -18.01 -31.78
CA GLU A 75 12.13 -17.86 -30.42
C GLU A 75 13.16 -18.14 -29.33
N ILE A 76 14.24 -18.89 -29.61
CA ILE A 76 15.32 -19.13 -28.65
C ILE A 76 15.88 -17.81 -28.11
N SER A 77 15.93 -16.75 -28.92
CA SER A 77 16.40 -15.42 -28.50
C SER A 77 15.56 -14.78 -27.38
N ASN A 78 14.36 -15.31 -27.12
CA ASN A 78 13.48 -14.91 -26.03
C ASN A 78 13.78 -15.61 -24.70
N TYR A 79 14.88 -16.33 -24.57
CA TYR A 79 15.18 -17.06 -23.36
C TYR A 79 16.63 -16.85 -22.95
N GLU A 80 16.91 -17.00 -21.66
CA GLU A 80 18.27 -16.86 -21.12
C GLU A 80 18.71 -18.10 -20.31
N HIS A 81 17.76 -18.99 -20.00
CA HIS A 81 17.98 -20.27 -19.34
C HIS A 81 17.23 -21.40 -20.06
N VAL A 82 17.78 -22.61 -20.07
CA VAL A 82 17.09 -23.81 -20.59
C VAL A 82 16.90 -24.83 -19.49
N LEU A 83 15.67 -25.30 -19.31
CA LEU A 83 15.37 -26.50 -18.54
C LEU A 83 15.22 -27.67 -19.51
N PHE A 84 16.12 -28.65 -19.42
CA PHE A 84 16.02 -29.89 -20.17
C PHE A 84 15.19 -30.91 -19.39
N TYR A 85 14.11 -31.41 -19.99
CA TYR A 85 13.31 -32.50 -19.45
C TYR A 85 13.71 -33.82 -20.10
N GLY A 86 14.37 -34.67 -19.30
CA GLY A 86 14.98 -35.94 -19.70
C GLY A 86 16.42 -35.77 -20.20
N VAL A 87 17.40 -36.35 -19.51
CA VAL A 87 18.82 -36.31 -19.88
C VAL A 87 19.14 -37.30 -21.00
N GLY A 88 18.56 -38.50 -20.92
CA GLY A 88 18.91 -39.61 -21.82
C GLY A 88 20.42 -39.91 -21.80
N PHE A 89 21.13 -39.51 -22.86
CA PHE A 89 22.59 -39.63 -22.97
C PHE A 89 23.28 -38.28 -23.18
N GLY A 90 22.53 -37.17 -23.06
CA GLY A 90 23.05 -35.81 -23.13
C GLY A 90 23.20 -35.21 -24.53
N TYR A 91 22.93 -35.95 -25.62
CA TYR A 91 23.16 -35.49 -26.99
C TYR A 91 22.49 -34.15 -27.32
N HIS A 92 21.23 -33.96 -26.91
CA HIS A 92 20.49 -32.72 -27.17
C HIS A 92 20.99 -31.55 -26.32
N ILE A 93 21.50 -31.83 -25.12
CA ILE A 93 22.11 -30.83 -24.25
C ILE A 93 23.43 -30.36 -24.87
N GLU A 94 24.26 -31.30 -25.32
CA GLU A 94 25.52 -31.01 -25.99
C GLU A 94 25.29 -30.17 -27.25
N GLU A 95 24.39 -30.60 -28.13
CA GLU A 95 24.08 -29.88 -29.37
C GLU A 95 23.52 -28.47 -29.10
N PHE A 96 22.59 -28.33 -28.16
CA PHE A 96 22.03 -27.02 -27.81
C PHE A 96 23.12 -26.07 -27.29
N MET A 97 23.96 -26.56 -26.38
CA MET A 97 24.98 -25.73 -25.76
C MET A 97 26.14 -25.40 -26.71
N ASN A 98 26.39 -26.24 -27.73
CA ASN A 98 27.34 -25.94 -28.80
C ASN A 98 26.85 -24.79 -29.69
N ARG A 99 25.55 -24.78 -30.04
CA ARG A 99 24.94 -23.69 -30.83
C ARG A 99 24.74 -22.41 -30.03
N PHE A 100 24.41 -22.54 -28.75
CA PHE A 100 24.05 -21.43 -27.86
C PHE A 100 24.92 -21.40 -26.59
N PRO A 101 26.24 -21.18 -26.70
CA PRO A 101 27.19 -21.30 -25.58
C PRO A 101 27.00 -20.25 -24.47
N HIS A 102 26.17 -19.24 -24.70
CA HIS A 102 25.87 -18.20 -23.72
C HIS A 102 24.80 -18.61 -22.70
N PHE A 103 23.96 -19.60 -23.00
CA PHE A 103 22.89 -20.03 -22.11
C PHE A 103 23.42 -20.61 -20.81
N THR A 104 22.57 -20.56 -19.79
CA THR A 104 22.70 -21.43 -18.62
C THR A 104 21.63 -22.52 -18.71
N PHE A 105 21.84 -23.66 -18.06
CA PHE A 105 20.90 -24.76 -18.15
C PHE A 105 20.74 -25.53 -16.86
N SER A 106 19.60 -26.19 -16.72
CA SER A 106 19.30 -27.15 -15.64
C SER A 106 18.73 -28.43 -16.24
N ILE A 107 18.85 -29.53 -15.52
CA ILE A 107 18.37 -30.84 -15.96
C ILE A 107 17.29 -31.32 -14.99
N TYR A 108 16.15 -31.72 -15.54
CA TYR A 108 15.10 -32.46 -14.83
C TYR A 108 15.01 -33.86 -15.44
N GLU A 109 15.41 -34.89 -14.69
CA GLU A 109 15.31 -36.28 -15.12
C GLU A 109 14.16 -36.99 -14.40
N PRO A 110 13.04 -37.28 -15.10
CA PRO A 110 11.87 -37.91 -14.49
C PRO A 110 12.05 -39.41 -14.19
N VAL A 111 13.09 -40.07 -14.73
CA VAL A 111 13.28 -41.52 -14.63
C VAL A 111 14.68 -41.84 -14.11
N ILE A 112 14.75 -42.27 -12.85
CA ILE A 112 16.00 -42.58 -12.17
C ILE A 112 16.83 -43.65 -12.90
N ASP A 113 16.20 -44.65 -13.51
CA ASP A 113 16.89 -45.70 -14.27
C ASP A 113 17.71 -45.11 -15.43
N ILE A 114 17.15 -44.10 -16.12
CA ILE A 114 17.80 -43.45 -17.25
C ILE A 114 18.95 -42.56 -16.75
N PHE A 115 18.76 -41.81 -15.65
CA PHE A 115 19.87 -41.05 -15.06
C PHE A 115 21.01 -41.97 -14.62
N TYR A 116 20.68 -43.13 -14.04
CA TYR A 116 21.65 -44.12 -13.62
C TYR A 116 22.47 -44.62 -14.83
N GLU A 117 21.83 -44.96 -15.94
CA GLU A 117 22.53 -45.39 -17.15
C GLU A 117 23.32 -44.26 -17.83
N PHE A 118 22.82 -43.02 -17.80
CA PHE A 118 23.58 -41.84 -18.20
C PHE A 118 24.91 -41.76 -17.44
N THR A 119 24.89 -41.87 -16.12
CA THR A 119 26.11 -41.78 -15.29
C THR A 119 27.05 -43.00 -15.40
N ASN A 120 26.60 -44.11 -15.99
CA ASN A 120 27.44 -45.28 -16.31
C ASN A 120 28.13 -45.17 -17.67
N HIS A 121 27.51 -44.49 -18.62
CA HIS A 121 27.94 -44.50 -20.01
C HIS A 121 28.43 -43.16 -20.54
N CYS A 122 28.01 -42.05 -19.94
CA CYS A 122 28.38 -40.71 -20.32
C CYS A 122 28.98 -39.97 -19.11
N SER A 123 29.97 -39.12 -19.36
CA SER A 123 30.55 -38.24 -18.34
C SER A 123 29.73 -36.96 -18.23
N ILE A 124 29.31 -36.55 -17.03
CA ILE A 124 28.70 -35.24 -16.77
C ILE A 124 29.68 -34.12 -17.17
N ASN A 125 30.99 -34.34 -17.01
CA ASN A 125 32.02 -33.38 -17.39
C ASN A 125 32.16 -33.20 -18.92
N SER A 126 31.51 -34.05 -19.73
CA SER A 126 31.38 -33.81 -21.18
C SER A 126 30.44 -32.65 -21.51
N LEU A 127 29.52 -32.32 -20.60
CA LEU A 127 28.65 -31.15 -20.70
C LEU A 127 29.41 -29.88 -20.24
N PRO A 128 28.99 -28.67 -20.65
CA PRO A 128 29.59 -27.43 -20.17
C PRO A 128 29.17 -27.14 -18.71
N VAL A 129 29.71 -27.91 -17.77
CA VAL A 129 29.34 -27.91 -16.33
C VAL A 129 29.47 -26.55 -15.64
N HIS A 130 30.26 -25.62 -16.19
CA HIS A 130 30.34 -24.23 -15.69
C HIS A 130 29.07 -23.40 -15.96
N ARG A 131 28.20 -23.87 -16.86
CA ARG A 131 26.88 -23.30 -17.20
C ARG A 131 25.70 -24.05 -16.58
N LEU A 132 25.95 -25.27 -16.09
CA LEU A 132 24.96 -26.08 -15.38
C LEU A 132 24.63 -25.41 -14.04
N LYS A 133 23.34 -25.19 -13.81
CA LYS A 133 22.81 -24.53 -12.61
C LYS A 133 22.30 -25.52 -11.58
N ASP A 134 21.53 -26.49 -12.04
CA ASP A 134 20.98 -27.52 -11.17
C ASP A 134 20.71 -28.82 -11.93
N ILE A 135 20.70 -29.93 -11.19
CA ILE A 135 20.25 -31.24 -11.66
C ILE A 135 19.21 -31.71 -10.65
N PHE A 136 18.07 -32.17 -11.14
CA PHE A 136 17.02 -32.80 -10.34
C PHE A 136 16.67 -34.16 -10.92
N ILE A 137 16.48 -35.14 -10.04
CA ILE A 137 16.00 -36.48 -10.36
C ILE A 137 14.69 -36.67 -9.60
N GLU A 138 13.62 -36.96 -10.33
CA GLU A 138 12.31 -37.14 -9.70
C GLU A 138 12.25 -38.47 -8.95
N THR A 139 12.02 -38.40 -7.63
CA THR A 139 11.71 -39.58 -6.80
C THR A 139 10.24 -39.61 -6.34
N SER A 140 9.58 -38.45 -6.37
CA SER A 140 8.15 -38.27 -6.08
C SER A 140 7.64 -36.99 -6.76
N ARG A 141 6.32 -36.94 -6.98
CA ARG A 141 5.65 -35.79 -7.62
C ARG A 141 5.79 -34.53 -6.75
N GLU A 142 5.70 -34.67 -5.43
CA GLU A 142 5.81 -33.59 -4.46
C GLU A 142 7.22 -32.97 -4.46
N GLU A 143 8.27 -33.77 -4.65
CA GLU A 143 9.62 -33.25 -4.84
C GLU A 143 9.79 -32.53 -6.17
N GLY A 144 9.20 -33.05 -7.24
CA GLY A 144 9.19 -32.39 -8.55
C GLY A 144 8.58 -30.99 -8.48
N ASN A 145 7.39 -30.87 -7.86
CA ASN A 145 6.72 -29.58 -7.69
C ASN A 145 7.55 -28.59 -6.85
N ARG A 146 8.16 -29.05 -5.75
CA ARG A 146 9.05 -28.23 -4.93
C ARG A 146 10.29 -27.77 -5.70
N PHE A 147 10.87 -28.63 -6.52
CA PHE A 147 12.00 -28.26 -7.38
C PHE A 147 11.60 -27.19 -8.39
N LEU A 148 10.49 -27.35 -9.11
CA LEU A 148 10.04 -26.38 -10.13
C LEU A 148 9.71 -25.02 -9.51
N THR A 149 9.07 -25.02 -8.34
CA THR A 149 8.82 -23.80 -7.56
C THR A 149 10.14 -23.13 -7.18
N ALA A 150 11.07 -23.86 -6.57
CA ALA A 150 12.37 -23.32 -6.19
C ALA A 150 13.20 -22.84 -7.40
N LEU A 151 13.15 -23.55 -8.52
CA LEU A 151 13.84 -23.18 -9.76
C LEU A 151 13.31 -21.84 -10.29
N THR A 152 12.00 -21.71 -10.40
CA THR A 152 11.35 -20.51 -10.93
C THR A 152 11.50 -19.30 -9.99
N GLU A 153 11.49 -19.49 -8.67
CA GLU A 153 11.75 -18.44 -7.68
C GLU A 153 13.20 -17.94 -7.70
N ARG A 154 14.16 -18.85 -7.89
CA ARG A 154 15.60 -18.53 -7.87
C ARG A 154 16.10 -17.93 -9.18
N MET A 155 15.43 -18.18 -10.30
CA MET A 155 15.81 -17.69 -11.62
C MET A 155 14.99 -16.46 -12.00
N GLN A 156 15.58 -15.46 -12.66
CA GLN A 156 14.83 -14.35 -13.27
C GLN A 156 14.73 -14.51 -14.79
N GLU A 157 15.65 -15.27 -15.38
CA GLU A 157 15.66 -15.67 -16.77
C GLU A 157 14.33 -16.27 -17.21
N ARG A 158 13.92 -15.96 -18.44
CA ARG A 158 12.89 -16.73 -19.13
C ARG A 158 13.47 -18.11 -19.38
N ILE A 159 12.76 -19.11 -18.89
CA ILE A 159 13.14 -20.51 -18.98
C ILE A 159 12.53 -21.08 -20.27
N LEU A 160 13.39 -21.48 -21.19
CA LEU A 160 13.02 -22.33 -22.31
C LEU A 160 12.91 -23.76 -21.80
N LEU A 161 11.76 -24.39 -21.99
CA LEU A 161 11.61 -25.81 -21.74
C LEU A 161 11.98 -26.58 -23.01
N VAL A 162 13.02 -27.40 -22.95
CA VAL A 162 13.37 -28.34 -24.03
C VAL A 162 13.07 -29.75 -23.55
N VAL A 163 12.09 -30.39 -24.20
CA VAL A 163 11.63 -31.74 -23.88
C VAL A 163 12.21 -32.70 -24.90
N LEU A 164 12.84 -33.78 -24.45
CA LEU A 164 13.24 -34.85 -25.37
C LEU A 164 11.96 -35.63 -25.80
N PRO A 165 11.59 -35.69 -27.09
CA PRO A 165 10.27 -36.19 -27.52
C PRO A 165 9.96 -37.63 -27.13
N SER A 166 11.00 -38.45 -26.94
CA SER A 166 10.84 -39.81 -26.45
C SER A 166 10.26 -39.87 -25.04
N TYR A 167 10.55 -38.90 -24.17
CA TYR A 167 9.99 -38.84 -22.82
C TYR A 167 8.52 -38.50 -22.83
N GLU A 168 8.11 -37.52 -23.65
CA GLU A 168 6.68 -37.20 -23.84
C GLU A 168 5.92 -38.42 -24.35
N ARG A 169 6.49 -39.19 -25.27
CA ARG A 169 5.84 -40.38 -25.85
C ARG A 169 5.80 -41.59 -24.89
N ILE A 170 6.91 -41.88 -24.20
CA ILE A 170 7.07 -43.09 -23.36
C ILE A 170 6.52 -42.86 -21.95
N TYR A 171 6.69 -41.66 -21.40
CA TYR A 171 6.32 -41.29 -20.02
C TYR A 171 5.24 -40.20 -20.02
N GLN A 172 4.15 -40.43 -20.77
CA GLN A 172 3.07 -39.47 -21.00
C GLN A 172 2.48 -38.92 -19.70
N GLU A 173 2.22 -39.78 -18.73
CA GLU A 173 1.63 -39.39 -17.45
C GLU A 173 2.60 -38.49 -16.65
N GLN A 174 3.86 -38.91 -16.51
CA GLN A 174 4.89 -38.11 -15.83
C GLN A 174 5.08 -36.76 -16.51
N TYR A 175 5.17 -36.74 -17.85
CA TYR A 175 5.32 -35.51 -18.62
C TYR A 175 4.12 -34.57 -18.45
N ARG A 176 2.89 -35.12 -18.44
CA ARG A 176 1.69 -34.31 -18.23
C ARG A 176 1.72 -33.61 -16.89
N PHE A 177 1.99 -34.33 -15.80
CA PHE A 177 2.08 -33.76 -14.46
C PHE A 177 3.20 -32.71 -14.35
N PHE A 178 4.38 -33.02 -14.89
CA PHE A 178 5.47 -32.06 -14.96
C PHE A 178 5.10 -30.80 -15.74
N SER A 179 4.45 -30.94 -16.90
CA SER A 179 4.07 -29.82 -17.78
C SER A 179 3.04 -28.91 -17.11
N GLU A 180 2.06 -29.50 -16.40
CA GLU A 180 1.09 -28.77 -15.59
C GLU A 180 1.80 -28.01 -14.45
N ALA A 181 2.60 -28.70 -13.63
CA ALA A 181 3.34 -28.10 -12.53
C ALA A 181 4.33 -27.00 -12.96
N PHE A 182 5.04 -27.20 -14.07
CA PHE A 182 5.98 -26.21 -14.60
C PHE A 182 5.26 -24.95 -15.09
N LYS A 183 4.11 -25.11 -15.78
CA LYS A 183 3.27 -23.98 -16.19
C LYS A 183 2.77 -23.20 -14.98
N GLU A 184 2.31 -23.89 -13.93
CA GLU A 184 1.85 -23.27 -12.69
C GLU A 184 2.97 -22.48 -12.00
N ALA A 185 4.16 -23.07 -11.85
CA ALA A 185 5.31 -22.41 -11.25
C ALA A 185 5.72 -21.13 -12.02
N VAL A 186 5.75 -21.20 -13.36
CA VAL A 186 6.05 -20.03 -14.22
C VAL A 186 4.96 -18.96 -14.12
N GLN A 187 3.69 -19.34 -14.04
CA GLN A 187 2.57 -18.41 -13.86
C GLN A 187 2.59 -17.75 -12.48
N ALA A 188 2.81 -18.51 -11.41
CA ALA A 188 2.91 -18.02 -10.04
C ALA A 188 4.01 -16.95 -9.92
N LYS A 189 5.19 -17.20 -10.50
CA LYS A 189 6.28 -16.22 -10.60
C LYS A 189 5.85 -14.93 -11.30
N ARG A 190 5.17 -15.02 -12.45
CA ARG A 190 4.67 -13.84 -13.19
C ARG A 190 3.67 -13.03 -12.38
N ASN A 191 2.76 -13.71 -11.70
CA ASN A 191 1.74 -13.07 -10.85
C ASN A 191 2.38 -12.37 -9.66
N SER A 192 3.32 -13.01 -8.96
CA SER A 192 4.08 -12.39 -7.86
C SER A 192 4.83 -11.14 -8.34
N TYR A 193 5.49 -11.22 -9.50
CA TYR A 193 6.18 -10.08 -10.11
C TYR A 193 5.22 -8.92 -10.41
N TYR A 194 4.04 -9.21 -10.97
CA TYR A 194 3.02 -8.19 -11.26
C TYR A 194 2.46 -7.53 -9.98
N ILE A 195 2.16 -8.33 -8.95
CA ILE A 195 1.69 -7.83 -7.65
C ILE A 195 2.76 -6.95 -7.00
N ASP A 196 4.01 -7.41 -6.95
CA ASP A 196 5.12 -6.66 -6.36
C ASP A 196 5.35 -5.34 -7.09
N THR A 197 5.34 -5.33 -8.43
CA THR A 197 5.50 -4.09 -9.21
C THR A 197 4.35 -3.11 -9.05
N THR A 198 3.14 -3.61 -8.78
CA THR A 198 1.93 -2.80 -8.63
C THR A 198 1.81 -2.22 -7.22
N PHE A 199 2.15 -2.99 -6.18
CA PHE A 199 1.84 -2.64 -4.78
C PHE A 199 3.05 -2.33 -3.89
N SER A 200 4.30 -2.62 -4.29
CA SER A 200 5.49 -2.40 -3.44
C SER A 200 5.58 -0.98 -2.87
N ALA A 201 5.36 0.02 -3.73
CA ALA A 201 5.37 1.43 -3.33
C ALA A 201 4.27 1.72 -2.31
N ARG A 202 3.09 1.16 -2.52
CA ARG A 202 1.92 1.37 -1.68
C ARG A 202 2.10 0.76 -0.29
N TRP A 203 2.65 -0.46 -0.18
CA TRP A 203 2.91 -1.07 1.13
C TRP A 203 3.87 -0.26 1.99
N THR A 204 5.00 0.17 1.43
CA THR A 204 5.97 0.99 2.17
C THR A 204 5.37 2.33 2.59
N LEU A 205 4.60 2.98 1.69
CA LEU A 205 3.98 4.27 1.99
C LEU A 205 2.84 4.16 3.00
N ASN A 206 1.99 3.15 2.90
CA ASN A 206 0.96 2.86 3.91
C ASN A 206 1.60 2.64 5.28
N SER A 207 2.63 1.80 5.36
CA SER A 207 3.31 1.50 6.61
C SER A 207 3.90 2.76 7.24
N LEU A 208 4.48 3.65 6.41
CA LEU A 208 4.99 4.94 6.86
C LEU A 208 3.88 5.87 7.36
N ILE A 209 2.84 6.10 6.58
CA ILE A 209 1.74 7.03 6.90
C ILE A 209 0.93 6.53 8.11
N ASN A 210 0.75 5.21 8.22
CA ASN A 210 0.06 4.61 9.36
C ASN A 210 0.89 4.64 10.64
N PHE A 211 2.20 4.83 10.56
CA PHE A 211 3.12 4.61 11.67
C PHE A 211 2.80 5.45 12.94
N PRO A 212 2.42 6.74 12.86
CA PRO A 212 1.95 7.50 14.02
C PRO A 212 0.72 6.86 14.71
N LYS A 213 -0.19 6.27 13.93
CA LYS A 213 -1.32 5.48 14.46
C LYS A 213 -0.84 4.16 15.07
N THR A 214 0.05 3.46 14.39
CA THR A 214 0.63 2.18 14.84
C THR A 214 1.31 2.31 16.19
N ILE A 215 2.18 3.31 16.38
CA ILE A 215 2.89 3.50 17.66
C ILE A 215 1.95 3.88 18.82
N SER A 216 0.80 4.49 18.48
CA SER A 216 -0.20 4.99 19.44
C SER A 216 -1.35 4.00 19.72
N THR A 217 -1.41 2.86 19.02
CA THR A 217 -2.47 1.84 19.19
C THR A 217 -1.86 0.57 19.74
N PRO A 218 -2.53 -0.21 20.61
CA PRO A 218 -1.96 -1.43 21.17
C PRO A 218 -1.64 -2.48 20.10
N ASN A 219 -0.51 -3.16 20.24
CA ASN A 219 -0.22 -4.37 19.45
C ASN A 219 -1.03 -5.54 20.00
N ILE A 220 -1.87 -6.16 19.16
CA ILE A 220 -2.73 -7.26 19.59
C ILE A 220 -1.93 -8.47 20.12
N LEU A 221 -0.69 -8.67 19.67
CA LEU A 221 0.17 -9.78 20.10
C LEU A 221 0.99 -9.46 21.36
N ASP A 222 0.73 -8.33 22.01
CA ASP A 222 1.47 -7.89 23.19
C ASP A 222 0.51 -7.66 24.37
N GLY A 223 0.44 -8.64 25.28
CA GLY A 223 -0.31 -8.53 26.53
C GLY A 223 -1.79 -8.93 26.47
N PHE A 224 -2.29 -9.38 25.32
CA PHE A 224 -3.68 -9.84 25.17
C PHE A 224 -3.86 -11.36 25.32
N ASP A 225 -2.79 -12.14 25.42
CA ASP A 225 -2.87 -13.62 25.44
C ASP A 225 -3.80 -14.14 26.53
N SER A 226 -3.84 -13.48 27.70
CA SER A 226 -4.71 -13.86 28.82
C SER A 226 -6.21 -13.78 28.48
N ASN A 227 -6.59 -12.94 27.52
CA ASN A 227 -7.97 -12.79 27.07
C ASN A 227 -8.40 -13.90 26.12
N PHE A 228 -7.47 -14.53 25.40
CA PHE A 228 -7.73 -15.40 24.24
C PHE A 228 -7.24 -16.85 24.42
N LYS A 229 -6.22 -17.08 25.25
CA LYS A 229 -5.61 -18.39 25.43
C LYS A 229 -6.63 -19.44 25.88
N ASN A 230 -6.65 -20.58 25.18
CA ASN A 230 -7.56 -21.70 25.37
C ASN A 230 -9.05 -21.34 25.28
N LYS A 231 -9.38 -20.29 24.52
CA LYS A 231 -10.77 -19.89 24.27
C LYS A 231 -11.13 -20.04 22.80
N PRO A 232 -12.40 -20.37 22.49
CA PRO A 232 -12.85 -20.50 21.12
C PRO A 232 -12.85 -19.15 20.40
N LEU A 233 -12.27 -19.13 19.21
CA LEU A 233 -12.30 -18.02 18.28
C LEU A 233 -13.01 -18.44 17.00
N ILE A 234 -14.05 -17.72 16.63
CA ILE A 234 -14.76 -17.86 15.36
C ILE A 234 -14.26 -16.80 14.39
N ILE A 235 -13.72 -17.24 13.26
CA ILE A 235 -13.36 -16.39 12.13
C ILE A 235 -14.51 -16.47 11.13
N VAL A 236 -15.21 -15.34 10.96
CA VAL A 236 -16.39 -15.24 10.08
C VAL A 236 -16.00 -14.60 8.76
N SER A 237 -16.24 -15.33 7.67
CA SER A 237 -15.97 -14.93 6.29
C SER A 237 -17.26 -14.76 5.47
N ALA A 238 -17.18 -14.01 4.38
CA ALA A 238 -18.33 -13.55 3.60
C ALA A 238 -18.88 -14.58 2.59
N GLY A 239 -18.51 -15.85 2.71
CA GLY A 239 -18.96 -16.88 1.78
C GLY A 239 -20.47 -17.11 1.86
N PRO A 240 -21.07 -17.66 0.79
CA PRO A 240 -22.52 -17.84 0.68
C PRO A 240 -23.14 -18.69 1.79
N SER A 241 -22.39 -19.58 2.44
CA SER A 241 -22.91 -20.37 3.57
C SER A 241 -23.12 -19.57 4.86
N LEU A 242 -22.62 -18.33 4.94
CA LEU A 242 -22.83 -17.47 6.11
C LEU A 242 -24.32 -17.21 6.39
N GLU A 243 -25.16 -17.21 5.33
CA GLU A 243 -26.62 -17.03 5.45
C GLU A 243 -27.27 -18.09 6.35
N ASP A 244 -26.71 -19.29 6.38
CA ASP A 244 -27.25 -20.41 7.15
C ASP A 244 -26.90 -20.30 8.66
N GLU A 245 -26.03 -19.36 9.05
CA GLU A 245 -25.40 -19.33 10.37
C GLU A 245 -25.74 -18.11 11.22
N TYR A 246 -26.56 -17.17 10.74
CA TYR A 246 -26.87 -15.94 11.47
C TYR A 246 -27.51 -16.19 12.85
N ASP A 247 -28.46 -17.12 12.94
CA ASP A 247 -29.12 -17.43 14.22
C ASP A 247 -28.14 -18.06 15.22
N ASN A 248 -27.28 -18.97 14.74
CA ASN A 248 -26.23 -19.59 15.55
C ASN A 248 -25.21 -18.55 16.04
N LEU A 249 -24.75 -17.65 15.17
CA LEU A 249 -23.81 -16.59 15.51
C LEU A 249 -24.42 -15.58 16.50
N ARG A 250 -25.70 -15.25 16.34
CA ARG A 250 -26.44 -14.40 17.29
C ARG A 250 -26.50 -15.05 18.67
N TYR A 251 -26.88 -16.33 18.72
CA TYR A 251 -26.92 -17.08 19.97
C TYR A 251 -25.54 -17.14 20.65
N ILE A 252 -24.47 -17.41 19.90
CA ILE A 252 -23.09 -17.41 20.41
C ILE A 252 -22.72 -16.04 20.98
N LYS A 253 -23.04 -14.96 20.26
CA LYS A 253 -22.73 -13.59 20.69
C LYS A 253 -23.46 -13.21 21.97
N GLU A 254 -24.78 -13.45 22.03
CA GLU A 254 -25.62 -13.13 23.19
C GLU A 254 -25.19 -13.89 24.44
N ASN A 255 -24.75 -15.15 24.27
CA ASN A 255 -24.29 -16.01 25.37
C ASN A 255 -22.76 -15.97 25.59
N LYS A 256 -22.04 -15.12 24.85
CA LYS A 256 -20.58 -14.91 24.96
C LYS A 256 -19.76 -16.20 24.80
N LEU A 257 -20.23 -17.15 24.01
CA LEU A 257 -19.68 -18.51 23.98
C LEU A 257 -18.35 -18.63 23.23
N ALA A 258 -18.07 -17.71 22.31
CA ALA A 258 -16.82 -17.61 21.55
C ALA A 258 -16.59 -16.19 21.06
N TYR A 259 -15.32 -15.81 20.86
CA TYR A 259 -14.99 -14.55 20.19
C TYR A 259 -15.38 -14.63 18.72
N ILE A 260 -16.01 -13.59 18.19
CA ILE A 260 -16.40 -13.50 16.78
C ILE A 260 -15.56 -12.42 16.09
N PHE A 261 -14.57 -12.84 15.29
CA PHE A 261 -13.77 -11.95 14.47
C PHE A 261 -14.28 -12.00 13.03
N ALA A 262 -14.78 -10.87 12.54
CA ALA A 262 -15.26 -10.76 11.16
C ALA A 262 -14.14 -10.30 10.23
N VAL A 263 -13.96 -11.00 9.11
CA VAL A 263 -12.91 -10.71 8.14
C VAL A 263 -13.48 -10.30 6.79
N GLY A 264 -12.85 -9.30 6.16
CA GLY A 264 -13.30 -8.78 4.87
C GLY A 264 -14.76 -8.30 4.92
N SER A 265 -15.51 -8.55 3.85
CA SER A 265 -16.91 -8.12 3.72
C SER A 265 -17.90 -8.81 4.68
N ALA A 266 -17.47 -9.79 5.47
CA ALA A 266 -18.33 -10.49 6.43
C ALA A 266 -18.93 -9.54 7.46
N ASN A 267 -18.20 -8.49 7.84
CA ASN A 267 -18.69 -7.50 8.79
C ASN A 267 -19.98 -6.83 8.29
N ARG A 268 -20.13 -6.55 6.99
CA ARG A 268 -21.35 -5.92 6.43
C ARG A 268 -22.57 -6.81 6.64
N ALA A 269 -22.43 -8.10 6.33
CA ALA A 269 -23.48 -9.09 6.51
C ALA A 269 -23.88 -9.23 7.99
N LEU A 270 -22.90 -9.31 8.90
CA LEU A 270 -23.19 -9.38 10.34
C LEU A 270 -23.90 -8.13 10.86
N ILE A 271 -23.44 -6.93 10.48
CA ILE A 271 -24.05 -5.66 10.89
C ILE A 271 -25.48 -5.53 10.34
N ALA A 272 -25.73 -5.92 9.09
CA ALA A 272 -27.08 -5.95 8.51
C ALA A 272 -28.03 -6.84 9.33
N GLN A 273 -27.51 -7.96 9.84
CA GLN A 273 -28.25 -8.89 10.71
C GLN A 273 -28.19 -8.49 12.19
N LYS A 274 -27.70 -7.30 12.56
CA LYS A 274 -27.57 -6.82 13.94
C LYS A 274 -26.72 -7.74 14.84
N ILE A 275 -25.74 -8.41 14.26
CA ILE A 275 -24.75 -9.21 14.99
C ILE A 275 -23.47 -8.38 15.06
N MET A 276 -23.16 -7.84 16.23
CA MET A 276 -21.97 -7.02 16.43
C MET A 276 -20.76 -7.94 16.69
N PRO A 277 -19.79 -8.05 15.77
CA PRO A 277 -18.60 -8.87 16.00
C PRO A 277 -17.78 -8.33 17.18
N ASP A 278 -16.98 -9.20 17.81
CA ASP A 278 -16.04 -8.80 18.87
C ASP A 278 -14.83 -8.04 18.33
N ALA A 279 -14.47 -8.29 17.06
CA ALA A 279 -13.50 -7.50 16.32
C ALA A 279 -13.75 -7.59 14.82
N VAL A 280 -13.22 -6.62 14.07
CA VAL A 280 -13.06 -6.72 12.62
C VAL A 280 -11.58 -6.72 12.27
N CYS A 281 -11.15 -7.55 11.32
CA CYS A 281 -9.75 -7.64 10.91
C CYS A 281 -9.54 -7.15 9.47
N THR A 282 -8.43 -6.43 9.23
CA THR A 282 -8.08 -5.89 7.90
C THR A 282 -6.58 -5.87 7.66
N TYR A 283 -6.16 -5.99 6.40
CA TYR A 283 -4.75 -5.77 6.01
C TYR A 283 -4.58 -5.30 4.55
N ASP A 284 -5.65 -5.14 3.77
CA ASP A 284 -5.58 -4.80 2.35
C ASP A 284 -4.97 -3.39 2.13
N PRO A 285 -3.93 -3.25 1.29
CA PRO A 285 -3.23 -1.98 1.07
C PRO A 285 -3.98 -0.96 0.20
N GLN A 286 -5.08 -1.34 -0.44
CA GLN A 286 -5.75 -0.53 -1.47
C GLN A 286 -6.55 0.64 -0.88
N GLU A 287 -6.60 1.77 -1.61
CA GLU A 287 -7.31 3.00 -1.19
C GLU A 287 -8.77 2.73 -0.85
N HIS A 288 -9.45 1.87 -1.62
CA HIS A 288 -10.88 1.65 -1.47
C HIS A 288 -11.25 0.63 -0.37
N ASN A 289 -10.28 0.12 0.39
CA ASN A 289 -10.52 -0.89 1.43
C ASN A 289 -11.47 -0.39 2.53
N TYR A 290 -11.50 0.92 2.82
CA TYR A 290 -12.44 1.48 3.82
C TYR A 290 -13.92 1.17 3.50
N ASN A 291 -14.28 0.93 2.24
CA ASN A 291 -15.65 0.57 1.83
C ASN A 291 -16.12 -0.76 2.41
N VAL A 292 -15.19 -1.65 2.78
CA VAL A 292 -15.50 -2.89 3.49
C VAL A 292 -16.20 -2.61 4.82
N PHE A 293 -15.92 -1.45 5.45
CA PHE A 293 -16.48 -1.03 6.74
C PHE A 293 -17.62 -0.01 6.60
N ALA A 294 -18.16 0.20 5.40
CA ALA A 294 -19.16 1.23 5.14
C ALA A 294 -20.37 1.12 6.10
N SER A 295 -20.88 -0.09 6.36
CA SER A 295 -22.02 -0.28 7.27
C SER A 295 -21.71 0.16 8.72
N ILE A 296 -20.48 -0.02 9.19
CA ILE A 296 -20.03 0.45 10.51
C ILE A 296 -19.93 1.98 10.52
N ILE A 297 -19.34 2.55 9.46
CA ILE A 297 -19.13 4.00 9.29
C ILE A 297 -20.46 4.74 9.18
N GLU A 298 -21.34 4.31 8.29
CA GLU A 298 -22.62 4.95 7.97
C GLU A 298 -23.58 4.93 9.16
N GLN A 299 -23.58 3.85 9.94
CA GLN A 299 -24.37 3.72 11.17
C GLN A 299 -23.71 4.38 12.39
N GLY A 300 -22.51 4.95 12.24
CA GLY A 300 -21.79 5.62 13.34
C GLY A 300 -21.38 4.65 14.47
N ILE A 301 -21.16 3.38 14.16
CA ILE A 301 -20.78 2.36 15.15
C ILE A 301 -19.32 2.58 15.54
N THR A 302 -19.09 2.90 16.81
CA THR A 302 -17.75 3.16 17.37
C THR A 302 -17.31 2.13 18.41
N SER A 303 -18.12 1.12 18.71
CA SER A 303 -17.85 0.14 19.78
C SER A 303 -17.04 -1.09 19.32
N ILE A 304 -16.88 -1.30 18.01
CA ILE A 304 -16.21 -2.49 17.48
C ILE A 304 -14.72 -2.18 17.27
N PRO A 305 -13.79 -2.95 17.86
CA PRO A 305 -12.36 -2.77 17.61
C PRO A 305 -11.96 -3.25 16.21
N LEU A 306 -11.14 -2.45 15.53
CA LEU A 306 -10.45 -2.81 14.30
C LEU A 306 -9.06 -3.35 14.61
N ILE A 307 -8.78 -4.58 14.23
CA ILE A 307 -7.43 -5.16 14.24
C ILE A 307 -6.85 -5.01 12.83
N PHE A 308 -5.88 -4.11 12.66
CA PHE A 308 -5.32 -3.79 11.34
C PHE A 308 -3.87 -4.27 11.18
N GLY A 309 -3.55 -4.81 10.01
CA GLY A 309 -2.17 -4.98 9.56
C GLY A 309 -1.55 -3.61 9.27
N THR A 310 -0.32 -3.39 9.72
CA THR A 310 0.33 -2.06 9.67
C THR A 310 0.47 -1.48 8.24
N SER A 311 0.48 -2.33 7.21
CA SER A 311 0.54 -1.97 5.79
C SER A 311 -0.82 -1.72 5.10
N VAL A 312 -1.93 -1.76 5.85
CA VAL A 312 -3.30 -1.49 5.35
C VAL A 312 -3.40 -0.11 4.66
N GLY A 313 -4.29 0.05 3.68
CA GLY A 313 -4.59 1.35 3.09
C GLY A 313 -4.91 2.37 4.17
N PHE A 314 -4.12 3.45 4.25
CA PHE A 314 -4.17 4.43 5.35
C PHE A 314 -5.55 5.10 5.47
N GLU A 315 -6.28 5.20 4.36
CA GLU A 315 -7.64 5.70 4.31
C GLU A 315 -8.57 4.86 5.22
N THR A 316 -8.32 3.55 5.35
CA THR A 316 -9.08 2.70 6.28
C THR A 316 -8.97 3.21 7.72
N LEU A 317 -7.78 3.65 8.15
CA LEU A 317 -7.56 4.13 9.51
C LEU A 317 -8.12 5.54 9.74
N ASP A 318 -8.18 6.35 8.68
CA ASP A 318 -8.78 7.69 8.72
C ASP A 318 -10.32 7.62 8.82
N TRP A 319 -10.91 6.67 8.10
CA TRP A 319 -12.36 6.52 8.03
C TRP A 319 -12.93 5.74 9.22
N TYR A 320 -12.22 4.75 9.76
CA TYR A 320 -12.70 3.93 10.87
C TYR A 320 -12.62 4.69 12.20
N GLN A 321 -13.75 4.89 12.90
CA GLN A 321 -13.80 5.70 14.13
C GLN A 321 -13.78 4.87 15.44
N GLY A 322 -13.92 3.55 15.38
CA GLY A 322 -13.83 2.69 16.57
C GLY A 322 -12.41 2.50 17.12
N PRO A 323 -12.26 1.76 18.24
CA PRO A 323 -10.97 1.34 18.79
C PRO A 323 -10.11 0.65 17.74
N LYS A 324 -8.79 0.79 17.85
CA LYS A 324 -7.83 0.23 16.90
C LYS A 324 -6.74 -0.50 17.63
N LEU A 325 -6.41 -1.69 17.14
CA LEU A 325 -5.26 -2.48 17.54
C LEU A 325 -4.49 -2.85 16.28
N HIS A 326 -3.18 -2.95 16.36
CA HIS A 326 -2.36 -3.26 15.19
C HIS A 326 -1.72 -4.64 15.31
N MET A 327 -1.41 -5.23 14.16
CA MET A 327 -0.50 -6.36 14.01
C MET A 327 0.58 -5.99 13.00
N VAL A 328 1.85 -6.14 13.37
CA VAL A 328 2.98 -5.85 12.47
C VAL A 328 3.06 -6.96 11.43
N THR A 329 3.03 -6.59 10.14
CA THR A 329 3.07 -7.54 9.02
C THR A 329 4.49 -7.72 8.48
N SER A 330 4.75 -8.86 7.83
CA SER A 330 6.09 -9.21 7.34
C SER A 330 6.64 -8.27 6.26
N GLN A 331 5.76 -7.62 5.49
CA GLN A 331 6.15 -6.62 4.49
C GLN A 331 6.44 -5.22 5.08
N ASP A 332 6.13 -4.98 6.36
CA ASP A 332 6.34 -3.69 7.01
C ASP A 332 7.75 -3.55 7.57
N THR A 333 8.65 -3.00 6.75
CA THR A 333 10.02 -2.63 7.15
C THR A 333 10.07 -1.41 8.08
N ILE A 334 9.03 -0.58 8.10
CA ILE A 334 8.99 0.67 8.86
C ILE A 334 8.79 0.37 10.34
N ALA A 335 7.72 -0.35 10.68
CA ALA A 335 7.48 -0.74 12.07
C ALA A 335 8.66 -1.53 12.65
N GLN A 336 9.21 -2.47 11.88
CA GLN A 336 10.38 -3.25 12.29
C GLN A 336 11.64 -2.40 12.55
N TYR A 337 11.80 -1.27 11.86
CA TYR A 337 12.94 -0.37 12.08
C TYR A 337 12.77 0.55 13.30
N TYR A 338 11.57 1.10 13.49
CA TYR A 338 11.32 2.15 14.49
C TYR A 338 10.84 1.65 15.84
N ILE A 339 10.24 0.45 15.91
CA ILE A 339 9.69 -0.10 17.14
C ILE A 339 10.76 -0.94 17.83
N GLN A 340 10.85 -0.77 19.15
CA GLN A 340 11.51 -1.69 20.06
C GLN A 340 10.68 -1.78 21.33
N LYS A 341 10.51 -2.97 21.88
CA LYS A 341 9.86 -3.15 23.19
C LYS A 341 10.82 -2.78 24.33
N ARG A 342 10.30 -2.24 25.44
CA ARG A 342 11.12 -1.86 26.61
C ARG A 342 11.78 -3.05 27.28
N ASP A 343 11.13 -4.22 27.22
CA ASP A 343 11.68 -5.50 27.69
C ASP A 343 12.72 -6.10 26.71
N GLN A 344 12.99 -5.43 25.58
CA GLN A 344 13.91 -5.84 24.53
C GLN A 344 13.56 -7.18 23.86
N THR A 345 12.36 -7.70 24.08
CA THR A 345 11.85 -8.82 23.30
C THR A 345 11.58 -8.38 21.86
N GLY A 346 11.69 -9.32 20.92
CA GLY A 346 11.40 -9.06 19.52
C GLY A 346 9.94 -8.64 19.30
N ILE A 347 9.69 -7.96 18.19
CA ILE A 347 8.33 -7.68 17.74
C ILE A 347 7.75 -8.94 17.12
N ASN A 348 6.51 -9.26 17.46
CA ASN A 348 5.79 -10.36 16.85
C ASN A 348 5.31 -9.96 15.45
N ILE A 349 5.69 -10.73 14.42
CA ILE A 349 5.41 -10.42 13.00
C ILE A 349 4.43 -11.43 12.41
N ILE A 350 3.25 -11.01 11.96
CA ILE A 350 2.33 -11.86 11.20
C ILE A 350 2.76 -11.89 9.73
N TYR A 351 2.77 -13.08 9.12
CA TYR A 351 3.16 -13.21 7.72
C TYR A 351 2.01 -12.82 6.81
N ASP A 352 2.35 -12.05 5.78
CA ASP A 352 1.40 -11.68 4.73
C ASP A 352 0.90 -12.96 4.02
N SER A 353 -0.36 -12.92 3.61
CA SER A 353 -1.06 -14.03 2.98
C SER A 353 -1.96 -13.50 1.85
N PRO A 354 -2.41 -14.33 0.88
CA PRO A 354 -3.41 -13.92 -0.10
C PRO A 354 -4.81 -13.61 0.48
N THR A 355 -5.08 -13.92 1.75
CA THR A 355 -6.39 -13.68 2.37
C THR A 355 -6.30 -13.25 3.83
N ILE A 356 -7.16 -12.30 4.22
CA ILE A 356 -7.29 -11.84 5.61
C ILE A 356 -7.72 -12.97 6.57
N ALA A 357 -8.41 -14.00 6.07
CA ALA A 357 -8.80 -15.15 6.90
C ALA A 357 -7.58 -15.92 7.42
N ALA A 358 -6.56 -16.13 6.57
CA ALA A 358 -5.31 -16.78 6.95
C ALA A 358 -4.47 -15.92 7.90
N VAL A 359 -4.42 -14.59 7.66
CA VAL A 359 -3.78 -13.63 8.59
C VAL A 359 -4.45 -13.68 9.96
N THR A 360 -5.80 -13.74 9.99
CA THR A 360 -6.58 -13.81 11.23
C THR A 360 -6.42 -15.17 11.92
N PHE A 361 -6.28 -16.26 11.17
CA PHE A 361 -5.94 -17.58 11.70
C PHE A 361 -4.57 -17.57 12.39
N GLN A 362 -3.53 -17.04 11.72
CA GLN A 362 -2.21 -16.89 12.32
C GLN A 362 -2.26 -16.07 13.62
N LEU A 363 -3.04 -14.98 13.63
CA LEU A 363 -3.28 -14.17 14.81
C LEU A 363 -3.92 -14.99 15.94
N GLY A 364 -5.03 -15.68 15.66
CA GLY A 364 -5.72 -16.53 16.63
C GLY A 364 -4.84 -17.62 17.22
N ALA A 365 -4.07 -18.30 16.37
CA ALA A 365 -3.12 -19.33 16.78
C ALA A 365 -2.04 -18.77 17.73
N ARG A 366 -1.48 -17.60 17.42
CA ARG A 366 -0.47 -16.95 18.28
C ARG A 366 -1.00 -16.41 19.59
N LEU A 367 -2.25 -15.96 19.61
CA LEU A 367 -2.97 -15.60 20.83
C LEU A 367 -3.33 -16.82 21.69
N GLY A 368 -3.07 -18.03 21.19
CA GLY A 368 -3.38 -19.29 21.87
C GLY A 368 -4.86 -19.64 21.86
N CYS A 369 -5.65 -19.10 20.92
CA CYS A 369 -7.05 -19.47 20.75
C CYS A 369 -7.15 -20.97 20.47
N ASN A 370 -8.07 -21.65 21.14
CA ASN A 370 -8.29 -23.08 20.95
C ASN A 370 -9.72 -23.46 21.37
N PRO A 371 -10.57 -24.00 20.48
CA PRO A 371 -10.34 -24.17 19.04
C PRO A 371 -10.43 -22.85 18.25
N VAL A 372 -9.88 -22.85 17.03
CA VAL A 372 -10.16 -21.83 16.00
C VAL A 372 -11.19 -22.40 15.02
N ILE A 373 -12.26 -21.65 14.77
CA ILE A 373 -13.47 -22.13 14.09
C ILE A 373 -13.72 -21.26 12.85
N PHE A 374 -13.80 -21.86 11.67
CA PHE A 374 -14.18 -21.16 10.44
C PHE A 374 -15.68 -21.24 10.20
N VAL A 375 -16.30 -20.08 9.94
CA VAL A 375 -17.70 -19.93 9.55
C VAL A 375 -17.77 -19.10 8.26
N GLY A 376 -18.50 -19.57 7.25
CA GLY A 376 -18.64 -18.84 5.99
C GLY A 376 -17.38 -18.80 5.12
N GLN A 377 -16.38 -19.66 5.39
CA GLN A 377 -15.13 -19.75 4.63
C GLN A 377 -15.29 -20.71 3.44
N ASN A 378 -16.17 -20.38 2.49
CA ASN A 378 -16.56 -21.32 1.42
C ASN A 378 -15.42 -21.72 0.49
N LEU A 379 -14.61 -20.76 0.00
CA LEU A 379 -13.52 -21.01 -0.98
C LEU A 379 -13.95 -21.83 -2.21
N ALA A 380 -15.25 -21.80 -2.51
CA ALA A 380 -15.93 -22.51 -3.58
C ALA A 380 -17.28 -21.84 -3.81
N PHE A 381 -17.89 -22.10 -4.97
CA PHE A 381 -19.22 -21.62 -5.28
C PHE A 381 -20.29 -22.45 -4.57
N LYS A 382 -21.28 -21.79 -3.98
CA LYS A 382 -22.54 -22.40 -3.53
C LYS A 382 -23.67 -21.71 -4.26
N ASN A 383 -24.58 -22.46 -4.89
CA ASN A 383 -25.72 -21.92 -5.63
C ASN A 383 -25.36 -20.83 -6.69
N ASN A 384 -24.22 -20.96 -7.38
CA ASN A 384 -23.68 -19.95 -8.31
C ASN A 384 -23.41 -18.57 -7.68
N GLN A 385 -23.00 -18.51 -6.40
CA GLN A 385 -22.70 -17.26 -5.71
C GLN A 385 -21.26 -17.20 -5.20
N PHE A 386 -20.63 -16.01 -5.29
CA PHE A 386 -19.31 -15.73 -4.71
C PHE A 386 -19.37 -15.37 -3.22
N TYR A 387 -20.43 -14.68 -2.81
CA TYR A 387 -20.62 -14.10 -1.48
C TYR A 387 -22.08 -14.23 -1.04
N SER A 388 -22.34 -14.08 0.26
CA SER A 388 -23.71 -13.94 0.79
C SER A 388 -24.44 -12.73 0.17
N LYS A 389 -25.76 -12.84 -0.02
CA LYS A 389 -26.62 -11.79 -0.59
C LYS A 389 -26.60 -10.49 0.21
N ASP A 390 -26.40 -10.56 1.53
CA ASP A 390 -26.35 -9.39 2.41
C ASP A 390 -25.05 -8.57 2.28
N VAL A 391 -24.14 -8.97 1.39
CA VAL A 391 -22.88 -8.27 1.09
C VAL A 391 -23.09 -7.10 0.08
N GLU A 392 -24.32 -6.79 -0.33
CA GLU A 392 -24.64 -5.82 -1.41
C GLU A 392 -23.70 -4.61 -1.48
N TYR A 393 -22.97 -4.54 -2.60
CA TYR A 393 -21.99 -3.50 -2.91
C TYR A 393 -22.61 -2.49 -3.87
N ASN A 394 -22.86 -1.26 -3.41
CA ASN A 394 -23.30 -0.19 -4.27
C ASN A 394 -22.15 0.25 -5.21
N LYS A 395 -22.19 -0.26 -6.46
CA LYS A 395 -21.59 0.20 -7.74
C LYS A 395 -20.56 -0.72 -8.43
N LYS A 396 -21.02 -1.19 -9.61
CA LYS A 396 -20.36 -1.34 -10.92
C LYS A 396 -19.46 -2.53 -11.28
N ASN A 397 -18.78 -3.27 -10.39
CA ASN A 397 -17.70 -4.15 -10.91
C ASN A 397 -17.76 -5.66 -10.64
N ARG A 398 -18.68 -6.23 -9.85
CA ARG A 398 -18.88 -7.70 -9.88
C ARG A 398 -20.29 -8.12 -9.41
N PRO A 399 -21.01 -8.95 -10.17
CA PRO A 399 -22.27 -9.54 -9.71
C PRO A 399 -22.04 -10.51 -8.55
N ILE A 400 -23.01 -10.61 -7.63
CA ILE A 400 -23.05 -11.64 -6.55
C ILE A 400 -23.10 -13.04 -7.17
N GLN A 401 -23.71 -13.14 -8.36
CA GLN A 401 -23.84 -14.37 -9.14
C GLN A 401 -22.65 -14.59 -10.08
N VAL A 402 -22.23 -15.84 -10.23
CA VAL A 402 -21.20 -16.27 -11.18
C VAL A 402 -21.70 -16.05 -12.61
N ILE A 403 -21.00 -15.22 -13.40
CA ILE A 403 -21.26 -15.04 -14.84
C ILE A 403 -20.39 -15.99 -15.68
N GLU A 404 -20.73 -16.24 -16.96
CA GLU A 404 -19.96 -17.16 -17.83
C GLU A 404 -18.47 -16.80 -17.93
N GLN A 405 -18.11 -15.51 -17.86
CA GLN A 405 -16.72 -15.08 -17.89
C GLN A 405 -15.94 -15.52 -16.64
N ASP A 406 -16.60 -15.65 -15.49
CA ASP A 406 -16.01 -16.17 -14.26
C ASP A 406 -15.82 -17.71 -14.29
N ARG A 407 -16.46 -18.40 -15.25
CA ARG A 407 -16.30 -19.83 -15.47
C ARG A 407 -15.05 -20.19 -16.28
N GLN A 408 -14.27 -19.20 -16.69
CA GLN A 408 -12.98 -19.44 -17.37
C GLN A 408 -11.96 -19.91 -16.32
N ASN A 409 -11.48 -21.15 -16.45
CA ASN A 409 -10.54 -21.83 -15.55
C ASN A 409 -11.12 -22.26 -14.18
N ILE A 410 -12.32 -22.85 -14.14
CA ILE A 410 -12.86 -23.49 -12.93
C ILE A 410 -12.05 -24.74 -12.57
N LEU A 411 -11.81 -24.93 -11.27
CA LEU A 411 -11.27 -26.15 -10.67
C LEU A 411 -12.39 -26.86 -9.91
N LEU A 412 -12.29 -28.20 -9.80
CA LEU A 412 -13.13 -28.98 -8.92
C LEU A 412 -12.31 -29.38 -7.70
N VAL A 413 -12.87 -29.18 -6.51
CA VAL A 413 -12.27 -29.58 -5.24
C VAL A 413 -13.32 -30.30 -4.40
N ASP A 414 -12.88 -31.12 -3.46
CA ASP A 414 -13.81 -31.77 -2.52
C ASP A 414 -14.41 -30.75 -1.57
N ASP A 415 -15.69 -30.90 -1.26
CA ASP A 415 -16.39 -30.19 -0.22
C ASP A 415 -16.30 -30.92 1.12
N VAL A 416 -16.79 -30.26 2.17
CA VAL A 416 -16.82 -30.79 3.53
C VAL A 416 -17.64 -32.09 3.71
N TYR A 417 -18.46 -32.48 2.72
CA TYR A 417 -19.25 -33.71 2.70
C TYR A 417 -18.64 -34.80 1.80
N GLY A 418 -17.51 -34.54 1.15
CA GLY A 418 -16.85 -35.45 0.21
C GLY A 418 -17.41 -35.43 -1.21
N ASN A 419 -18.26 -34.46 -1.56
CA ASN A 419 -18.71 -34.22 -2.94
C ASN A 419 -17.77 -33.23 -3.65
N HIS A 420 -17.84 -33.10 -4.97
CA HIS A 420 -17.06 -32.09 -5.69
C HIS A 420 -17.81 -30.75 -5.83
N VAL A 421 -17.10 -29.64 -5.63
CA VAL A 421 -17.60 -28.27 -5.80
C VAL A 421 -16.70 -27.46 -6.73
N GLU A 422 -17.31 -26.54 -7.48
CA GLU A 422 -16.61 -25.61 -8.37
C GLU A 422 -15.88 -24.52 -7.56
N THR A 423 -14.61 -24.27 -7.89
CA THR A 423 -13.81 -23.18 -7.31
C THR A 423 -12.96 -22.49 -8.38
N THR A 424 -12.39 -21.34 -8.04
CA THR A 424 -11.47 -20.60 -8.91
C THR A 424 -10.01 -20.84 -8.50
N PRO A 425 -9.02 -20.62 -9.39
CA PRO A 425 -7.61 -20.72 -9.02
C PRO A 425 -7.22 -19.78 -7.88
N SER A 426 -7.84 -18.60 -7.80
CA SER A 426 -7.63 -17.67 -6.69
C SER A 426 -8.15 -18.21 -5.36
N PHE A 427 -9.34 -18.82 -5.34
CA PHE A 427 -9.89 -19.42 -4.12
C PHE A 427 -9.12 -20.68 -3.72
N ASN A 428 -8.70 -21.49 -4.68
CA ASN A 428 -7.86 -22.64 -4.39
C ASN A 428 -6.50 -22.22 -3.80
N ASN A 429 -5.85 -21.17 -4.32
CA ASN A 429 -4.65 -20.60 -3.73
C ASN A 429 -4.88 -20.09 -2.28
N MET A 430 -6.02 -19.43 -2.02
CA MET A 430 -6.39 -19.04 -0.65
C MET A 430 -6.58 -20.27 0.26
N LYS A 431 -7.18 -21.34 -0.24
CA LYS A 431 -7.38 -22.62 0.46
C LYS A 431 -6.04 -23.25 0.84
N GLU A 432 -5.19 -23.50 -0.15
CA GLU A 432 -3.86 -24.10 0.03
C GLU A 432 -2.99 -23.28 0.98
N ASN A 433 -3.11 -21.95 0.92
CA ASN A 433 -2.39 -21.08 1.85
C ASN A 433 -2.89 -21.21 3.30
N ILE A 434 -4.21 -21.29 3.51
CA ILE A 434 -4.78 -21.55 4.85
C ILE A 434 -4.32 -22.93 5.36
N GLU A 435 -4.41 -23.97 4.52
CA GLU A 435 -3.95 -25.32 4.84
C GLU A 435 -2.48 -25.36 5.23
N TRP A 436 -1.64 -24.60 4.52
CA TRP A 436 -0.22 -24.47 4.88
C TRP A 436 -0.06 -23.90 6.29
N TYR A 437 -0.71 -22.78 6.63
CA TYR A 437 -0.61 -22.21 7.98
C TYR A 437 -1.17 -23.12 9.08
N ILE A 438 -2.25 -23.86 8.79
CA ILE A 438 -2.79 -24.88 9.71
C ILE A 438 -1.75 -25.98 9.95
N SER A 439 -1.09 -26.46 8.89
CA SER A 439 -0.05 -27.50 9.00
C SER A 439 1.15 -27.07 9.86
N GLN A 440 1.44 -25.76 9.92
CA GLN A 440 2.49 -25.20 10.77
C GLN A 440 2.05 -24.98 12.22
N SER A 441 0.77 -25.19 12.55
CA SER A 441 0.15 -24.85 13.84
C SER A 441 -0.49 -26.08 14.50
N SER A 442 0.25 -27.19 14.61
CA SER A 442 -0.27 -28.49 15.08
C SER A 442 -0.82 -28.50 16.52
N GLU A 443 -0.51 -27.48 17.34
CA GLU A 443 -1.00 -27.32 18.71
C GLU A 443 -2.41 -26.71 18.79
N VAL A 444 -2.93 -26.16 17.68
CA VAL A 444 -4.22 -25.49 17.60
C VAL A 444 -5.22 -26.40 16.92
N GLU A 445 -6.34 -26.69 17.58
CA GLU A 445 -7.45 -27.40 16.95
C GLU A 445 -8.20 -26.44 16.01
N VAL A 446 -8.40 -26.88 14.76
CA VAL A 446 -9.08 -26.07 13.74
C VAL A 446 -10.33 -26.79 13.25
N ILE A 447 -11.48 -26.13 13.37
CA ILE A 447 -12.79 -26.69 13.03
C ILE A 447 -13.38 -25.90 11.87
N ASN A 448 -13.82 -26.60 10.83
CA ASN A 448 -14.55 -25.99 9.72
C ASN A 448 -16.05 -26.24 9.91
N THR A 449 -16.85 -25.20 10.00
CA THR A 449 -18.32 -25.30 10.13
C THR A 449 -19.05 -24.91 8.85
N THR A 450 -18.30 -24.56 7.80
CA THR A 450 -18.80 -23.99 6.55
C THR A 450 -19.56 -25.03 5.72
N LYS A 451 -20.90 -25.01 5.78
CA LYS A 451 -21.78 -25.94 5.07
C LYS A 451 -21.66 -25.83 3.55
N GLY A 452 -21.14 -26.88 2.91
CA GLY A 452 -20.96 -26.96 1.45
C GLY A 452 -19.86 -26.05 0.92
N GLY A 453 -18.90 -25.67 1.76
CA GLY A 453 -17.63 -25.07 1.34
C GLY A 453 -16.62 -26.15 0.95
N ALA A 454 -15.53 -25.73 0.29
CA ALA A 454 -14.38 -26.58 0.04
C ALA A 454 -13.86 -27.18 1.35
N ALA A 455 -13.47 -28.46 1.32
CA ALA A 455 -12.74 -29.10 2.39
C ALA A 455 -11.37 -28.40 2.53
N ILE A 456 -10.98 -28.11 3.78
CA ILE A 456 -9.70 -27.47 4.11
C ILE A 456 -8.87 -28.50 4.87
N ALA A 457 -7.77 -28.94 4.29
CA ALA A 457 -6.86 -29.89 4.93
C ALA A 457 -6.36 -29.38 6.29
N GLY A 458 -6.28 -30.29 7.27
CA GLY A 458 -5.94 -29.96 8.65
C GLY A 458 -7.11 -29.47 9.51
N THR A 459 -8.33 -29.39 8.95
CA THR A 459 -9.55 -29.08 9.71
C THR A 459 -10.45 -30.30 9.88
N VAL A 460 -11.31 -30.28 10.90
CA VAL A 460 -12.43 -31.23 11.05
C VAL A 460 -13.73 -30.51 10.72
N PHE A 461 -14.55 -31.08 9.82
CA PHE A 461 -15.88 -30.55 9.56
C PHE A 461 -16.85 -30.90 10.70
N GLN A 462 -17.48 -29.89 11.29
CA GLN A 462 -18.54 -30.04 12.28
C GLN A 462 -19.55 -28.90 12.12
N PRO A 463 -20.86 -29.15 11.93
CA PRO A 463 -21.88 -28.10 11.88
C PRO A 463 -21.87 -27.20 13.13
N LEU A 464 -22.06 -25.89 12.96
CA LEU A 464 -21.95 -24.92 14.07
C LEU A 464 -23.00 -25.19 15.16
N GLU A 465 -24.21 -25.59 14.79
CA GLU A 465 -25.28 -25.97 15.72
C GLU A 465 -24.94 -27.17 16.61
N GLU A 466 -24.15 -28.13 16.10
CA GLU A 466 -23.67 -29.28 16.86
C GLU A 466 -22.56 -28.85 17.81
N LEU A 467 -21.62 -28.03 17.30
CA LEU A 467 -20.53 -27.48 18.09
C LEU A 467 -21.03 -26.66 19.29
N ILE A 468 -22.10 -25.88 19.11
CA ILE A 468 -22.79 -25.15 20.18
C ILE A 468 -23.30 -26.11 21.25
N LYS A 469 -23.97 -27.19 20.85
CA LYS A 469 -24.58 -28.16 21.79
C LYS A 469 -23.52 -28.97 22.54
N GLU A 470 -22.43 -29.33 21.89
CA GLU A 470 -21.47 -30.28 22.42
C GLU A 470 -20.34 -29.60 23.20
N ARG A 471 -19.85 -28.45 22.71
CA ARG A 471 -18.56 -27.88 23.12
C ARG A 471 -18.63 -26.43 23.60
N LEU A 472 -19.41 -25.56 22.95
CA LEU A 472 -19.53 -24.14 23.34
C LEU A 472 -20.57 -23.94 24.46
N LYS A 473 -20.26 -24.44 25.68
CA LYS A 473 -21.23 -24.50 26.79
C LYS A 473 -21.10 -23.41 27.85
N SER A 474 -19.98 -22.69 27.87
CA SER A 474 -19.70 -21.68 28.88
C SER A 474 -19.23 -20.36 28.25
N PRO A 475 -19.56 -19.21 28.84
CA PRO A 475 -19.05 -17.92 28.40
C PRO A 475 -17.50 -17.91 28.34
N ALA A 476 -16.95 -17.46 27.22
CA ALA A 476 -15.51 -17.37 26.96
C ALA A 476 -15.04 -15.92 26.73
N VAL A 477 -15.92 -15.06 26.23
CA VAL A 477 -15.60 -13.68 25.83
C VAL A 477 -15.44 -12.78 27.05
N VAL A 478 -14.30 -12.09 27.12
CA VAL A 478 -14.08 -10.99 28.07
C VAL A 478 -14.63 -9.71 27.45
N GLU A 479 -15.56 -9.03 28.13
CA GLU A 479 -16.05 -7.74 27.67
C GLU A 479 -14.93 -6.70 27.68
N ASN A 480 -14.96 -5.79 26.71
CA ASN A 480 -14.00 -4.71 26.58
C ASN A 480 -12.54 -5.17 26.65
N TRP A 481 -12.25 -6.37 26.13
CA TRP A 481 -10.92 -6.98 26.15
C TRP A 481 -9.84 -6.08 25.51
N TYR A 482 -10.23 -5.15 24.64
CA TYR A 482 -9.35 -4.17 23.99
C TYR A 482 -9.03 -2.93 24.85
N GLU A 483 -9.76 -2.70 25.94
CA GLU A 483 -9.63 -1.53 26.82
C GLU A 483 -8.64 -1.79 27.96
N SER A 484 -7.33 -2.00 27.74
CA SER A 484 -6.39 -2.04 28.91
C SER A 484 -4.89 -2.08 28.65
N THR A 485 -4.35 -1.97 27.44
CA THR A 485 -2.89 -2.07 27.26
C THR A 485 -2.30 -0.82 26.61
N VAL A 486 -1.43 -0.15 27.35
CA VAL A 486 -0.49 0.82 26.78
C VAL A 486 0.62 0.02 26.12
N ASN A 487 1.03 0.40 24.91
CA ASN A 487 2.15 -0.24 24.25
C ASN A 487 3.39 -0.24 25.13
N ASN A 488 4.06 -1.40 25.22
CA ASN A 488 5.36 -1.51 25.87
C ASN A 488 6.50 -0.99 24.97
N TYR A 489 6.25 0.00 24.12
CA TYR A 489 7.22 0.53 23.17
C TYR A 489 8.18 1.51 23.85
N ASN A 490 9.45 1.42 23.44
CA ASN A 490 10.52 2.31 23.84
C ASN A 490 10.53 3.54 22.92
N LEU A 491 9.82 4.59 23.32
CA LEU A 491 9.72 5.83 22.55
C LEU A 491 11.07 6.56 22.40
N LEU A 492 12.00 6.39 23.35
CA LEU A 492 13.37 6.91 23.22
C LEU A 492 14.12 6.22 22.08
N TYR A 493 14.00 4.90 21.97
CA TYR A 493 14.56 4.16 20.84
C TYR A 493 13.99 4.68 19.51
N THR A 494 12.67 4.89 19.43
CA THR A 494 12.05 5.46 18.23
C THR A 494 12.64 6.84 17.88
N SER A 495 12.85 7.72 18.87
CA SER A 495 13.49 9.03 18.67
C SER A 495 14.92 8.93 18.14
N GLU A 496 15.72 8.02 18.70
CA GLU A 496 17.07 7.72 18.21
C GLU A 496 17.05 7.22 16.76
N ARG A 497 16.09 6.35 16.41
CA ARG A 497 15.91 5.82 15.06
C ARG A 497 15.49 6.89 14.05
N ILE A 498 14.67 7.87 14.45
CA ILE A 498 14.36 9.04 13.62
C ILE A 498 15.66 9.75 13.23
N THR A 499 16.47 10.12 14.22
CA THR A 499 17.75 10.82 13.99
C THR A 499 18.70 10.01 13.09
N LYS A 500 18.79 8.69 13.34
CA LYS A 500 19.61 7.78 12.56
C LYS A 500 19.13 7.69 11.10
N MET A 501 17.82 7.59 10.90
CA MET A 501 17.24 7.53 9.56
C MET A 501 17.49 8.83 8.79
N GLU A 502 17.26 9.99 9.40
CA GLU A 502 17.54 11.28 8.75
C GLU A 502 19.01 11.44 8.36
N HIS A 503 19.93 10.96 9.20
CA HIS A 503 21.34 10.88 8.84
C HIS A 503 21.58 9.96 7.65
N SER A 504 20.95 8.77 7.65
CA SER A 504 21.09 7.79 6.57
C SER A 504 20.57 8.32 5.22
N ILE A 505 19.52 9.14 5.21
CA ILE A 505 19.01 9.82 4.00
C ILE A 505 20.08 10.76 3.42
N LYS A 506 20.74 11.57 4.27
CA LYS A 506 21.83 12.47 3.85
C LYS A 506 23.01 11.68 3.30
N GLU A 507 23.37 10.59 3.98
CA GLU A 507 24.45 9.71 3.54
C GLU A 507 24.14 9.08 2.19
N PHE A 508 22.92 8.57 1.98
CA PHE A 508 22.51 7.99 0.70
C PHE A 508 22.67 8.99 -0.45
N ARG A 509 22.18 10.24 -0.29
CA ARG A 509 22.33 11.29 -1.32
C ARG A 509 23.80 11.59 -1.63
N LYS A 510 24.65 11.64 -0.61
CA LYS A 510 26.10 11.82 -0.79
C LYS A 510 26.71 10.65 -1.58
N LEU A 511 26.40 9.41 -1.19
CA LEU A 511 26.88 8.21 -1.87
C LEU A 511 26.43 8.15 -3.33
N TYR A 512 25.16 8.47 -3.60
CA TYR A 512 24.60 8.52 -4.94
C TYR A 512 25.39 9.48 -5.84
N LYS A 513 25.63 10.72 -5.39
CA LYS A 513 26.43 11.70 -6.12
C LYS A 513 27.87 11.23 -6.38
N GLU A 514 28.52 10.67 -5.37
CA GLU A 514 29.87 10.13 -5.52
C GLU A 514 29.91 9.02 -6.59
N ILE A 515 28.87 8.20 -6.70
CA ILE A 515 28.75 7.17 -7.73
C ILE A 515 28.49 7.78 -9.11
N LEU A 516 27.68 8.83 -9.23
CA LEU A 516 27.48 9.53 -10.50
C LEU A 516 28.81 10.04 -11.09
N TYR A 517 29.66 10.66 -10.26
CA TYR A 517 30.99 11.07 -10.70
C TYR A 517 31.86 9.88 -11.15
N ILE A 518 31.74 8.73 -10.49
CA ILE A 518 32.43 7.50 -10.91
C ILE A 518 31.91 7.01 -12.26
N PHE A 519 30.61 7.05 -12.51
CA PHE A 519 30.06 6.67 -13.81
C PHE A 519 30.55 7.57 -14.93
N GLU A 520 30.61 8.88 -14.72
CA GLU A 520 31.19 9.82 -15.69
C GLU A 520 32.67 9.51 -15.98
N ASP A 521 33.45 9.21 -14.94
CA ASP A 521 34.85 8.79 -15.08
C ASP A 521 34.99 7.46 -15.83
N ILE A 522 34.17 6.45 -15.50
CA ILE A 522 34.16 5.16 -16.20
C ILE A 522 33.84 5.36 -17.68
N GLN A 523 32.82 6.15 -18.03
CA GLN A 523 32.48 6.46 -19.42
C GLN A 523 33.65 7.12 -20.17
N ARG A 524 34.36 8.04 -19.52
CA ARG A 524 35.55 8.70 -20.08
C ARG A 524 36.67 7.70 -20.34
N TYR A 525 36.94 6.80 -19.40
CA TYR A 525 38.03 5.83 -19.50
C TYR A 525 37.72 4.66 -20.43
N ILE A 526 36.44 4.31 -20.65
CA ILE A 526 36.02 3.40 -21.72
C ILE A 526 36.41 3.99 -23.07
N LYS A 527 36.11 5.28 -23.32
CA LYS A 527 36.47 5.95 -24.59
C LYS A 527 37.98 6.03 -24.80
N SER A 528 38.74 6.31 -23.74
CA SER A 528 40.20 6.38 -23.80
C SER A 528 40.92 5.04 -23.68
N LYS A 529 40.19 3.92 -23.53
CA LYS A 529 40.71 2.56 -23.29
C LYS A 529 41.76 2.46 -22.17
N ASN A 530 41.58 3.18 -21.06
CA ASN A 530 42.55 3.19 -19.95
C ASN A 530 42.16 2.17 -18.86
N GLU A 531 42.64 0.92 -19.01
CA GLU A 531 42.26 -0.20 -18.15
C GLU A 531 42.63 -0.03 -16.67
N SER A 532 43.82 0.52 -16.38
CA SER A 532 44.25 0.74 -14.99
C SER A 532 43.32 1.70 -14.24
N LYS A 533 42.90 2.80 -14.90
CA LYS A 533 41.95 3.75 -14.32
C LYS A 533 40.53 3.19 -14.25
N LEU A 534 40.14 2.32 -15.18
CA LEU A 534 38.85 1.60 -15.11
C LEU A 534 38.79 0.70 -13.89
N LEU A 535 39.79 -0.17 -13.69
CA LEU A 535 39.86 -1.08 -12.55
C LEU A 535 39.77 -0.31 -11.21
N LYS A 536 40.50 0.81 -11.08
CA LYS A 536 40.45 1.67 -9.90
C LYS A 536 39.05 2.24 -9.63
N ASN A 537 38.34 2.66 -10.68
CA ASN A 537 36.98 3.19 -10.55
C ASN A 537 35.95 2.10 -10.26
N ILE A 538 36.09 0.91 -10.85
CA ILE A 538 35.25 -0.25 -10.53
C ILE A 538 35.41 -0.62 -9.05
N MET A 539 36.63 -0.69 -8.53
CA MET A 539 36.86 -0.96 -7.09
C MET A 539 36.26 0.12 -6.19
N LYS A 540 36.33 1.39 -6.60
CA LYS A 540 35.72 2.50 -5.86
C LYS A 540 34.19 2.40 -5.90
N PHE A 541 33.62 2.07 -7.05
CA PHE A 541 32.19 1.80 -7.23
C PHE A 541 31.72 0.68 -6.31
N ASP A 542 32.40 -0.47 -6.31
CA ASP A 542 32.07 -1.62 -5.45
C ASP A 542 32.07 -1.23 -3.97
N LYS A 543 33.02 -0.40 -3.53
CA LYS A 543 33.09 0.11 -2.15
C LYS A 543 31.91 1.03 -1.82
N LEU A 544 31.50 1.92 -2.72
CA LEU A 544 30.36 2.81 -2.48
C LEU A 544 29.03 2.06 -2.52
N MET A 545 28.88 1.10 -3.44
CA MET A 545 27.70 0.23 -3.50
C MET A 545 27.52 -0.57 -2.22
N LYS A 546 28.61 -1.11 -1.64
CA LYS A 546 28.57 -1.78 -0.32
C LYS A 546 28.02 -0.88 0.79
N LYS A 547 28.27 0.44 0.72
CA LYS A 547 27.70 1.39 1.68
C LYS A 547 26.23 1.66 1.40
N ILE A 548 25.83 1.76 0.13
CA ILE A 548 24.42 1.94 -0.24
C ILE A 548 23.56 0.78 0.25
N ILE A 549 23.98 -0.47 0.02
CA ILE A 549 23.13 -1.64 0.32
C ILE A 549 22.90 -1.88 1.83
N VAL A 550 23.72 -1.27 2.70
CA VAL A 550 23.57 -1.34 4.17
C VAL A 550 23.06 -0.04 4.78
N ASN A 551 22.80 0.99 3.97
CA ASN A 551 22.28 2.26 4.44
C ASN A 551 20.82 2.09 4.89
N ASP A 552 20.48 2.57 6.09
CA ASP A 552 19.15 2.35 6.69
C ASP A 552 18.01 2.87 5.79
N CYS A 553 18.15 4.05 5.17
CA CYS A 553 17.16 4.58 4.23
C CYS A 553 17.00 3.68 3.01
N TYR A 554 18.11 3.16 2.48
CA TYR A 554 18.05 2.25 1.35
C TYR A 554 17.31 0.96 1.72
N VAL A 555 17.65 0.36 2.86
CA VAL A 555 17.08 -0.92 3.31
C VAL A 555 15.60 -0.81 3.66
N ASN A 556 15.18 0.25 4.34
CA ASN A 556 13.83 0.32 4.89
C ASN A 556 12.82 1.01 3.96
N TYR A 557 13.29 1.84 3.02
CA TYR A 557 12.42 2.60 2.13
C TYR A 557 12.68 2.32 0.65
N ILE A 558 13.92 2.50 0.18
CA ILE A 558 14.20 2.53 -1.27
C ILE A 558 14.16 1.14 -1.89
N GLN A 559 14.82 0.16 -1.27
CA GLN A 559 14.87 -1.21 -1.76
C GLN A 559 13.50 -1.89 -1.71
N PRO A 560 12.68 -1.78 -0.63
CA PRO A 560 11.36 -2.40 -0.60
C PRO A 560 10.43 -1.91 -1.70
N VAL A 561 10.48 -0.60 -2.01
CA VAL A 561 9.73 -0.01 -3.14
C VAL A 561 10.26 -0.53 -4.48
N ASN A 562 11.58 -0.65 -4.63
CA ASN A 562 12.24 -1.12 -5.85
C ASN A 562 12.57 -2.62 -5.86
N ARG A 563 11.88 -3.43 -5.05
CA ARG A 563 12.23 -4.84 -4.78
C ARG A 563 12.46 -5.66 -6.04
N THR A 564 11.60 -5.47 -7.04
CA THR A 564 11.61 -6.20 -8.30
C THR A 564 12.82 -5.80 -9.15
N LEU A 565 13.11 -4.50 -9.22
CA LEU A 565 14.29 -3.98 -9.92
C LEU A 565 15.58 -4.42 -9.22
N TYR A 566 15.58 -4.46 -7.89
CA TYR A 566 16.70 -4.94 -7.10
C TYR A 566 16.98 -6.43 -7.31
N GLN A 567 15.94 -7.26 -7.37
CA GLN A 567 16.06 -8.69 -7.71
C GLN A 567 16.66 -8.86 -9.11
N ALA A 568 16.16 -8.12 -10.10
CA ALA A 568 16.72 -8.14 -11.46
C ALA A 568 18.19 -7.68 -11.51
N LEU A 569 18.54 -6.61 -10.77
CA LEU A 569 19.91 -6.12 -10.67
C LEU A 569 20.84 -7.14 -10.00
N SER A 570 20.40 -7.79 -8.92
CA SER A 570 21.22 -8.74 -8.16
C SER A 570 21.73 -9.90 -9.02
N ILE A 571 20.91 -10.35 -9.98
CA ILE A 571 21.30 -11.40 -10.93
C ILE A 571 22.25 -10.89 -11.99
N ARG A 572 21.98 -9.71 -12.58
CA ARG A 572 22.92 -9.06 -13.52
C ARG A 572 24.28 -8.83 -12.87
N ALA A 573 24.31 -8.42 -11.60
CA ALA A 573 25.53 -8.22 -10.83
C ALA A 573 26.37 -9.51 -10.71
N ALA A 574 25.74 -10.69 -10.60
CA ALA A 574 26.44 -11.97 -10.60
C ALA A 574 27.11 -12.27 -11.95
N ASN A 575 26.46 -11.90 -13.07
CA ASN A 575 27.04 -12.06 -14.41
C ASN A 575 28.16 -11.05 -14.69
N ILE A 576 28.04 -9.81 -14.18
CA ILE A 576 29.09 -8.78 -14.27
C ILE A 576 30.38 -9.26 -13.60
N ARG A 577 30.29 -9.93 -12.44
CA ARG A 577 31.45 -10.47 -11.72
C ARG A 577 32.21 -11.55 -12.48
N LYS A 578 31.59 -12.20 -13.48
CA LYS A 578 32.19 -13.28 -14.28
C LYS A 578 32.92 -12.78 -15.52
N GLN A 579 32.85 -11.48 -15.82
CA GLN A 579 33.51 -10.91 -17.00
C GLN A 579 35.01 -10.83 -16.80
N THR A 580 35.77 -11.24 -17.81
CA THR A 580 37.24 -11.20 -17.83
C THR A 580 37.79 -9.88 -18.40
N SER A 581 37.00 -9.19 -19.21
CA SER A 581 37.34 -7.88 -19.80
C SER A 581 36.91 -6.75 -18.87
N GLU A 582 37.85 -5.93 -18.42
CA GLU A 582 37.56 -4.77 -17.57
C GLU A 582 36.74 -3.70 -18.30
N VAL A 583 36.90 -3.58 -19.62
CA VAL A 583 36.10 -2.66 -20.46
C VAL A 583 34.65 -3.14 -20.53
N ASP A 584 34.41 -4.43 -20.71
CA ASP A 584 33.04 -4.95 -20.83
C ASP A 584 32.36 -5.03 -19.46
N ARG A 585 33.13 -5.33 -18.40
CA ARG A 585 32.67 -5.20 -17.02
C ARG A 585 32.24 -3.77 -16.72
N ALA A 586 33.04 -2.77 -17.10
CA ALA A 586 32.73 -1.35 -16.92
C ALA A 586 31.44 -0.92 -17.65
N LYS A 587 31.25 -1.36 -18.90
CA LYS A 587 30.02 -1.08 -19.68
C LYS A 587 28.79 -1.68 -19.00
N LEU A 588 28.85 -2.97 -18.64
CA LEU A 588 27.74 -3.66 -18.00
C LEU A 588 27.40 -3.08 -16.62
N ILE A 589 28.39 -2.57 -15.88
CA ILE A 589 28.16 -1.82 -14.64
C ILE A 589 27.30 -0.59 -14.93
N ILE A 590 27.66 0.24 -15.91
CA ILE A 590 26.87 1.42 -16.26
C ILE A 590 25.46 1.01 -16.72
N GLU A 591 25.35 0.09 -17.69
CA GLU A 591 24.09 -0.33 -18.28
C GLU A 591 23.12 -0.95 -17.25
N SER A 592 23.64 -1.64 -16.24
CA SER A 592 22.82 -2.30 -15.22
C SER A 592 22.56 -1.43 -13.99
N PHE A 593 23.58 -0.79 -13.43
CA PHE A 593 23.48 -0.10 -12.14
C PHE A 593 23.03 1.36 -12.27
N TYR A 594 23.36 2.06 -13.37
CA TYR A 594 22.93 3.46 -13.52
C TYR A 594 21.40 3.59 -13.53
N PRO A 595 20.63 2.84 -14.35
CA PRO A 595 19.16 2.95 -14.35
C PRO A 595 18.55 2.60 -12.99
N TYR A 596 19.12 1.60 -12.30
CA TYR A 596 18.67 1.21 -10.98
C TYR A 596 18.92 2.29 -9.92
N LEU A 597 20.12 2.86 -9.88
CA LEU A 597 20.47 3.90 -8.91
C LEU A 597 19.71 5.20 -9.16
N ASP A 598 19.50 5.57 -10.43
CA ASP A 598 18.65 6.72 -10.77
C ASP A 598 17.22 6.48 -10.28
N ARG A 599 16.68 5.28 -10.49
CA ARG A 599 15.36 4.91 -9.96
C ARG A 599 15.31 4.92 -8.43
N CYS A 600 16.39 4.50 -7.75
CA CYS A 600 16.52 4.59 -6.30
C CYS A 600 16.45 6.04 -5.81
N ASN A 601 17.17 6.94 -6.49
CA ASN A 601 17.13 8.37 -6.20
C ASN A 601 15.73 8.96 -6.44
N GLN A 602 15.10 8.66 -7.57
CA GLN A 602 13.70 9.07 -7.84
C GLN A 602 12.74 8.59 -6.76
N THR A 603 12.92 7.37 -6.27
CA THR A 603 12.09 6.79 -5.20
C THR A 603 12.29 7.54 -3.89
N LEU A 604 13.53 7.85 -3.51
CA LEU A 604 13.81 8.68 -2.35
C LEU A 604 13.11 10.04 -2.48
N GLU A 605 13.25 10.73 -3.61
CA GLU A 605 12.63 12.03 -3.83
C GLU A 605 11.10 11.98 -3.77
N GLN A 606 10.48 10.85 -4.13
CA GLN A 606 9.04 10.66 -4.00
C GLN A 606 8.58 10.50 -2.55
N ILE A 607 9.33 9.83 -1.68
CA ILE A 607 8.84 9.43 -0.36
C ILE A 607 9.39 10.28 0.78
N VAL A 608 10.54 10.93 0.58
CA VAL A 608 11.29 11.62 1.65
C VAL A 608 10.49 12.69 2.37
N GLY A 609 9.61 13.41 1.67
CA GLY A 609 8.73 14.41 2.28
C GLY A 609 7.76 13.78 3.30
N SER A 610 7.23 12.59 2.98
CA SER A 610 6.36 11.84 3.90
C SER A 610 7.14 11.34 5.11
N VAL A 611 8.40 10.91 4.91
CA VAL A 611 9.26 10.45 6.00
C VAL A 611 9.46 11.56 7.03
N TYR A 612 9.85 12.75 6.59
CA TYR A 612 10.03 13.88 7.50
C TYR A 612 8.73 14.36 8.15
N HIS A 613 7.60 14.29 7.42
CA HIS A 613 6.30 14.63 7.98
C HIS A 613 5.94 13.70 9.13
N VAL A 614 6.01 12.39 8.90
CA VAL A 614 5.77 11.36 9.92
C VAL A 614 6.76 11.48 11.07
N HIS A 615 8.04 11.74 10.81
CA HIS A 615 9.03 12.00 11.86
C HIS A 615 8.64 13.19 12.75
N GLY A 616 8.08 14.25 12.15
CA GLY A 616 7.51 15.37 12.87
C GLY A 616 6.37 14.94 13.79
N GLU A 617 5.37 14.22 13.26
CA GLU A 617 4.24 13.68 14.04
C GLU A 617 4.69 12.76 15.19
N LEU A 618 5.68 11.90 14.93
CA LEU A 618 6.24 11.01 15.95
C LEU A 618 6.93 11.78 17.07
N GLN A 619 7.68 12.85 16.76
CA GLN A 619 8.27 13.68 17.79
C GLN A 619 7.20 14.30 18.69
N GLU A 620 6.01 14.64 18.14
CA GLU A 620 4.88 15.12 18.95
C GLU A 620 4.33 14.05 19.89
N ILE A 621 4.32 12.79 19.46
CA ILE A 621 3.87 11.64 20.27
C ILE A 621 4.90 11.29 21.36
N ILE A 622 6.19 11.38 21.05
CA ILE A 622 7.28 10.95 21.95
C ILE A 622 7.47 11.94 23.11
N GLU A 623 7.36 13.24 22.86
CA GLU A 623 7.62 14.27 23.87
C GLU A 623 6.48 15.30 23.99
N PRO A 624 5.28 14.90 24.45
CA PRO A 624 4.13 15.81 24.53
C PRO A 624 4.35 16.96 25.53
N GLU A 625 5.09 16.73 26.62
CA GLU A 625 5.32 17.69 27.72
C GLU A 625 6.60 18.55 27.54
N SER A 626 7.51 18.19 26.63
CA SER A 626 8.76 18.94 26.41
C SER A 626 8.58 20.14 25.46
N LYS A 627 7.40 20.27 24.84
CA LYS A 627 7.13 21.29 23.83
C LYS A 627 7.01 22.68 24.47
N SER A 628 8.09 23.44 24.42
CA SER A 628 8.02 24.89 24.63
C SER A 628 7.26 25.62 23.51
N TYR A 629 6.92 24.91 22.40
CA TYR A 629 6.42 25.51 21.17
C TYR A 629 5.23 24.77 20.55
N LYS A 630 4.30 25.51 19.96
CA LYS A 630 3.18 25.04 19.13
C LYS A 630 3.38 25.45 17.66
N PHE A 631 3.19 24.51 16.73
CA PHE A 631 3.38 24.73 15.29
C PHE A 631 2.07 25.08 14.57
N TYR A 632 2.14 26.04 13.65
CA TYR A 632 1.09 26.39 12.69
C TYR A 632 1.64 26.16 11.28
N SER A 633 1.09 25.15 10.58
CA SER A 633 1.47 24.79 9.20
C SER A 633 1.09 25.88 8.20
N SER A 634 1.80 25.98 7.07
CA SER A 634 1.57 27.05 6.09
C SER A 634 0.18 27.05 5.44
N ASP A 635 -0.58 25.97 5.52
CA ASP A 635 -1.99 25.89 5.10
C ASP A 635 -2.99 26.23 6.23
N CYS A 636 -2.49 26.58 7.42
CA CYS A 636 -3.31 27.02 8.54
C CYS A 636 -3.99 28.36 8.21
N GLY A 637 -5.27 28.49 8.59
CA GLY A 637 -6.07 29.68 8.29
C GLY A 637 -5.56 30.98 8.93
N VAL A 638 -4.58 30.91 9.84
CA VAL A 638 -3.99 32.09 10.49
C VAL A 638 -3.13 32.94 9.55
N PHE A 639 -2.66 32.39 8.44
CA PHE A 639 -1.78 33.11 7.52
C PHE A 639 -2.57 33.84 6.43
N HIS A 640 -2.28 35.13 6.25
CA HIS A 640 -2.77 35.93 5.14
C HIS A 640 -1.71 35.99 4.04
N TYR A 641 -2.06 35.61 2.82
CA TYR A 641 -1.16 35.66 1.66
C TYR A 641 -1.55 36.81 0.72
N GLU A 642 -0.59 37.67 0.40
CA GLU A 642 -0.71 38.75 -0.59
C GLU A 642 0.34 38.57 -1.70
N GLY A 643 -0.03 38.87 -2.94
CA GLY A 643 0.81 38.63 -4.13
C GLY A 643 0.61 37.25 -4.76
N GLU A 644 1.51 36.86 -5.67
CA GLU A 644 1.45 35.58 -6.39
C GLU A 644 2.01 34.44 -5.52
N TRP A 645 1.16 33.51 -5.12
CA TRP A 645 1.50 32.30 -4.36
C TRP A 645 0.91 31.06 -5.03
N ASP A 646 1.73 30.01 -5.12
CA ASP A 646 1.34 28.67 -5.52
C ASP A 646 1.26 27.75 -4.30
N ILE A 647 0.31 26.82 -4.29
CA ILE A 647 0.30 25.70 -3.35
C ILE A 647 0.91 24.50 -4.05
N LYS A 648 2.03 23.99 -3.54
CA LYS A 648 2.68 22.78 -4.06
C LYS A 648 2.45 21.60 -3.14
N ASN A 649 2.09 20.45 -3.72
CA ASN A 649 2.03 19.19 -3.01
C ASN A 649 3.41 18.51 -3.06
N TYR A 650 4.03 18.33 -1.90
CA TYR A 650 5.29 17.62 -1.72
C TYR A 650 5.11 16.21 -1.10
N GLY A 651 3.88 15.69 -1.10
CA GLY A 651 3.56 14.30 -0.75
C GLY A 651 4.06 13.29 -1.81
N PRO A 652 3.79 11.99 -1.63
CA PRO A 652 4.23 10.96 -2.56
C PRO A 652 3.84 11.28 -3.99
N GLY A 653 4.66 10.82 -4.95
CA GLY A 653 4.44 11.02 -6.38
C GLY A 653 2.98 10.73 -6.80
N LYS A 654 2.58 11.26 -7.96
CA LYS A 654 1.20 11.33 -8.52
C LYS A 654 0.27 10.11 -8.33
N THR A 655 0.80 8.95 -7.96
CA THR A 655 0.13 7.66 -7.74
C THR A 655 -0.55 7.50 -6.37
N ILE A 656 -0.20 8.26 -5.33
CA ILE A 656 -0.83 8.15 -4.00
C ILE A 656 -1.32 9.51 -3.51
N GLY A 657 -2.62 9.61 -3.18
CA GLY A 657 -3.32 10.85 -2.84
C GLY A 657 -3.00 11.47 -1.47
N PHE A 658 -1.83 11.20 -0.88
CA PHE A 658 -1.42 11.86 0.37
C PHE A 658 -0.83 13.24 0.04
N ARG A 659 -1.42 14.32 0.55
CA ARG A 659 -1.00 15.68 0.18
C ARG A 659 -0.28 16.37 1.33
N ILE A 660 0.89 16.95 1.03
CA ILE A 660 1.64 17.83 1.92
C ILE A 660 1.68 19.20 1.24
N HIS A 661 0.78 20.10 1.63
CA HIS A 661 0.66 21.43 1.04
C HIS A 661 1.73 22.38 1.58
N GLN A 662 2.43 23.06 0.68
CA GLN A 662 3.32 24.16 1.03
C GLN A 662 3.07 25.36 0.12
N HIS A 663 3.04 26.55 0.73
CA HIS A 663 2.93 27.80 0.00
C HIS A 663 4.29 28.22 -0.56
N VAL A 664 4.31 28.50 -1.85
CA VAL A 664 5.51 28.79 -2.63
C VAL A 664 5.31 30.08 -3.42
N SER A 665 6.32 30.94 -3.44
CA SER A 665 6.35 32.09 -4.34
C SER A 665 7.74 32.28 -4.95
N GLN A 666 7.78 32.90 -6.13
CA GLN A 666 8.99 33.32 -6.85
C GLN A 666 8.85 34.77 -7.32
N LYS A 667 8.02 35.56 -6.64
CA LYS A 667 7.62 36.88 -7.11
C LYS A 667 7.90 37.93 -6.06
N LYS A 668 8.71 38.91 -6.44
CA LYS A 668 8.99 40.07 -5.61
C LYS A 668 7.67 40.74 -5.20
N GLY A 669 7.57 41.04 -3.91
CA GLY A 669 6.38 41.64 -3.31
C GLY A 669 5.40 40.63 -2.72
N ALA A 670 5.60 39.32 -2.93
CA ALA A 670 4.84 38.30 -2.23
C ALA A 670 5.02 38.43 -0.70
N LEU A 671 3.91 38.39 0.03
CA LEU A 671 3.84 38.77 1.43
C LEU A 671 2.96 37.78 2.23
N ILE A 672 3.42 37.42 3.42
CA ILE A 672 2.66 36.67 4.43
C ILE A 672 2.42 37.58 5.63
N ARG A 673 1.19 37.64 6.16
CA ARG A 673 0.85 38.43 7.35
C ARG A 673 0.06 37.63 8.36
N PHE A 674 0.37 37.79 9.64
CA PHE A 674 -0.39 37.21 10.75
C PHE A 674 -0.10 37.97 12.04
N LYS A 675 -0.85 37.66 13.10
CA LYS A 675 -0.57 38.13 14.46
C LYS A 675 -0.25 36.94 15.35
N PHE A 676 0.55 37.12 16.39
CA PHE A 676 0.64 36.13 17.46
C PHE A 676 0.83 36.80 18.80
N LEU A 677 0.25 36.21 19.84
CA LEU A 677 0.57 36.50 21.23
C LEU A 677 1.76 35.62 21.61
N GLY A 678 2.79 36.16 22.26
CA GLY A 678 3.87 35.33 22.82
C GLY A 678 5.21 36.04 22.93
N THR A 679 6.24 35.29 23.28
CA THR A 679 7.61 35.79 23.53
C THR A 679 8.63 35.30 22.50
N SER A 680 8.26 34.32 21.70
CA SER A 680 9.16 33.74 20.71
C SER A 680 8.44 33.34 19.41
N LEU A 681 9.17 33.44 18.30
CA LEU A 681 8.71 33.09 16.95
C LEU A 681 9.82 32.37 16.20
N ARG A 682 9.48 31.22 15.62
CA ARG A 682 10.35 30.48 14.71
C ARG A 682 9.68 30.32 13.37
N ILE A 683 10.39 30.64 12.30
CA ILE A 683 9.87 30.56 10.93
C ILE A 683 10.53 29.39 10.22
N TYR A 684 9.71 28.55 9.59
CA TYR A 684 10.15 27.34 8.90
C TYR A 684 9.88 27.40 7.40
N GLY A 685 10.78 26.78 6.63
CA GLY A 685 10.67 26.65 5.18
C GLY A 685 11.78 25.77 4.61
N PHE A 686 12.10 25.96 3.33
CA PHE A 686 13.19 25.25 2.65
C PHE A 686 14.43 26.16 2.48
N LYS A 687 15.65 25.62 2.30
CA LYS A 687 16.85 26.39 1.89
C LYS A 687 17.39 25.81 0.58
N SER A 688 17.72 26.65 -0.40
CA SER A 688 18.11 26.19 -1.74
C SER A 688 19.09 27.13 -2.44
N SER A 689 19.83 26.62 -3.42
CA SER A 689 20.66 27.41 -4.33
C SER A 689 19.87 28.49 -5.09
N ASN A 690 18.61 28.19 -5.43
CA ASN A 690 17.70 29.10 -6.13
C ASN A 690 16.78 29.84 -5.15
N GLY A 691 17.09 29.79 -3.84
CA GLY A 691 16.30 30.40 -2.78
C GLY A 691 16.50 31.90 -2.74
N SER A 692 15.50 32.63 -2.24
CA SER A 692 15.58 34.08 -2.08
C SER A 692 16.80 34.55 -1.30
N GLU A 693 17.40 35.64 -1.76
CA GLU A 693 18.55 36.28 -1.12
C GLU A 693 18.13 37.39 -0.16
N ASP A 694 16.92 37.95 -0.36
CA ASP A 694 16.40 39.11 0.35
C ASP A 694 14.94 38.86 0.77
N ILE A 695 14.79 38.28 1.96
CA ILE A 695 13.50 38.16 2.65
C ILE A 695 13.49 39.13 3.83
N GLU A 696 12.49 40.01 3.87
CA GLU A 696 12.28 40.99 4.92
C GLU A 696 11.21 40.47 5.89
N ILE A 697 11.57 40.25 7.16
CA ILE A 697 10.63 39.99 8.26
C ILE A 697 10.43 41.30 9.02
N ILE A 698 9.19 41.69 9.21
CA ILE A 698 8.81 42.87 9.99
C ILE A 698 8.00 42.38 11.19
N ILE A 699 8.45 42.70 12.40
CA ILE A 699 7.70 42.44 13.63
C ILE A 699 7.47 43.77 14.33
N ASP A 700 6.22 44.16 14.51
CA ASP A 700 5.82 45.44 15.11
C ASP A 700 6.50 46.67 14.47
N GLY A 701 6.73 46.61 13.16
CA GLY A 701 7.43 47.64 12.39
C GLY A 701 8.96 47.54 12.41
N GLU A 702 9.56 46.69 13.25
CA GLU A 702 10.99 46.43 13.23
C GLU A 702 11.37 45.49 12.09
N LYS A 703 12.20 45.97 11.17
CA LYS A 703 12.63 45.24 9.98
C LYS A 703 13.88 44.41 10.26
N ARG A 704 13.85 43.16 9.82
CA ARG A 704 14.98 42.22 9.85
C ARG A 704 15.10 41.58 8.47
N LYS A 705 16.30 41.59 7.89
CA LYS A 705 16.58 40.93 6.61
C LYS A 705 17.26 39.59 6.83
N PHE A 706 16.90 38.60 6.03
CA PHE A 706 17.63 37.34 5.99
C PHE A 706 17.70 36.76 4.57
N SER A 707 18.70 35.91 4.34
CA SER A 707 18.91 35.22 3.08
C SER A 707 18.61 33.73 3.23
N ARG A 708 17.96 33.17 2.22
CA ARG A 708 17.69 31.72 2.08
C ARG A 708 18.65 31.05 1.10
N LYS A 709 19.52 31.81 0.44
CA LYS A 709 20.46 31.28 -0.54
C LYS A 709 21.51 30.45 0.15
N ASN A 710 21.60 29.18 -0.24
CA ASN A 710 22.68 28.31 0.18
C ASN A 710 23.31 27.67 -1.05
N TYR A 711 24.54 28.09 -1.37
CA TYR A 711 25.29 27.65 -2.55
C TYR A 711 25.73 26.17 -2.50
N HIS A 712 25.67 25.54 -1.32
CA HIS A 712 26.02 24.12 -1.16
C HIS A 712 24.83 23.17 -1.36
N PHE A 713 23.66 23.67 -1.76
CA PHE A 713 22.39 22.97 -1.72
C PHE A 713 21.69 23.05 -3.08
N HIS A 714 21.70 21.98 -3.89
CA HIS A 714 20.82 21.91 -5.06
C HIS A 714 19.35 21.76 -4.64
N PHE A 715 18.41 22.09 -5.53
CA PHE A 715 16.97 21.97 -5.30
C PHE A 715 16.54 20.56 -4.85
N TYR A 716 17.37 19.53 -5.07
CA TYR A 716 17.10 18.13 -4.71
C TYR A 716 17.91 17.63 -3.50
N ASP A 717 18.71 18.49 -2.84
CA ASP A 717 19.77 17.99 -1.95
C ASP A 717 19.48 17.91 -0.47
N THR A 718 18.53 18.63 0.13
CA THR A 718 18.38 18.58 1.60
C THR A 718 16.95 18.75 2.11
N HIS A 719 16.73 18.18 3.30
CA HIS A 719 15.55 18.23 4.19
C HIS A 719 14.33 18.97 3.66
N PHE A 720 13.32 18.22 3.23
CA PHE A 720 12.02 18.75 2.89
C PHE A 720 11.04 18.38 3.99
N ASN A 721 10.76 19.36 4.85
CA ASN A 721 9.40 19.87 5.07
C ASN A 721 9.33 20.90 6.20
N LYS A 722 10.39 21.06 7.01
CA LYS A 722 10.43 22.04 8.12
C LYS A 722 11.88 22.42 8.51
N GLN A 723 12.60 23.20 7.70
CA GLN A 723 13.91 23.74 8.12
C GLN A 723 13.72 25.06 8.85
N LEU A 724 14.37 25.23 10.01
CA LEU A 724 14.39 26.50 10.73
C LEU A 724 15.12 27.55 9.87
N LEU A 725 14.36 28.55 9.42
CA LEU A 725 14.90 29.68 8.66
C LEU A 725 15.38 30.77 9.60
N VAL A 726 14.55 31.13 10.57
CA VAL A 726 14.78 32.23 11.51
C VAL A 726 14.20 31.86 12.86
N GLU A 727 14.91 32.19 13.94
CA GLU A 727 14.43 32.12 15.32
C GLU A 727 14.56 33.49 15.98
N ILE A 728 13.48 33.95 16.60
CA ILE A 728 13.38 35.22 17.31
C ILE A 728 12.91 34.90 18.73
N LYS A 729 13.69 35.35 19.72
CA LYS A 729 13.42 35.15 21.15
C LYS A 729 13.32 36.49 21.87
N SER A 730 12.85 36.45 23.10
CA SER A 730 12.83 37.58 24.04
C SER A 730 11.95 38.75 23.57
N LEU A 731 10.87 38.45 22.86
CA LEU A 731 9.81 39.42 22.59
C LEU A 731 8.99 39.67 23.86
N LYS A 732 8.31 40.82 23.93
CA LYS A 732 7.37 41.10 25.03
C LYS A 732 6.19 40.14 24.92
N ASN A 733 5.66 39.63 26.03
CA ASN A 733 4.48 38.75 25.97
C ASN A 733 3.20 39.56 25.66
N THR A 734 3.05 39.97 24.40
CA THR A 734 1.98 40.84 23.88
C THR A 734 1.59 40.38 22.47
N ASP A 735 0.55 40.98 21.89
CA ASP A 735 0.25 40.78 20.47
C ASP A 735 1.34 41.40 19.59
N HIS A 736 1.86 40.60 18.67
CA HIS A 736 2.83 41.00 17.67
C HIS A 736 2.22 40.90 16.27
N ILE A 737 2.47 41.90 15.42
CA ILE A 737 2.14 41.85 13.99
C ILE A 737 3.37 41.41 13.23
N VAL A 738 3.24 40.35 12.42
CA VAL A 738 4.32 39.78 11.62
C VAL A 738 4.02 39.92 10.15
N GLU A 739 5.01 40.41 9.39
CA GLU A 739 5.01 40.46 7.93
C GLU A 739 6.26 39.76 7.39
N ILE A 740 6.11 38.82 6.46
CA ILE A 740 7.23 38.14 5.80
C ILE A 740 7.14 38.45 4.31
N LYS A 741 8.05 39.29 3.82
CA LYS A 741 8.02 39.85 2.48
C LYS A 741 9.20 39.40 1.64
N LEU A 742 8.91 38.89 0.45
CA LEU A 742 9.89 38.52 -0.56
C LEU A 742 10.32 39.77 -1.35
N GLN A 743 11.63 40.08 -1.40
CA GLN A 743 12.15 41.31 -2.03
C GLN A 743 12.83 41.08 -3.39
N ASP A 744 12.93 39.82 -3.84
CA ASP A 744 13.48 39.40 -5.12
C ASP A 744 12.55 38.38 -5.83
N ASP A 745 12.84 38.04 -7.08
CA ASP A 745 12.07 37.06 -7.86
C ASP A 745 12.61 35.62 -7.70
N ASN A 746 13.18 35.33 -6.54
CA ASN A 746 13.76 34.03 -6.20
C ASN A 746 12.82 33.20 -5.31
N LEU A 747 13.08 31.91 -5.18
CA LEU A 747 12.16 30.98 -4.54
C LEU A 747 12.06 31.15 -3.02
N LEU A 748 10.83 31.34 -2.54
CA LEU A 748 10.43 31.17 -1.15
C LEU A 748 9.45 29.99 -1.04
N ILE A 749 9.78 28.99 -0.22
CA ILE A 749 8.86 27.94 0.23
C ILE A 749 8.67 28.14 1.72
N PHE A 750 7.44 28.36 2.14
CA PHE A 750 7.05 28.57 3.53
C PHE A 750 6.33 27.34 4.07
N SER A 751 6.84 26.80 5.17
CA SER A 751 6.31 25.58 5.80
C SER A 751 5.40 25.88 6.99
N GLY A 752 5.57 27.02 7.65
CA GLY A 752 4.81 27.39 8.84
C GLY A 752 5.65 28.12 9.89
N VAL A 753 5.07 28.32 11.07
CA VAL A 753 5.76 28.93 12.22
C VAL A 753 5.56 28.14 13.50
N GLU A 754 6.50 28.27 14.44
CA GLU A 754 6.27 27.90 15.83
C GLU A 754 6.22 29.15 16.71
N ILE A 755 5.33 29.13 17.70
CA ILE A 755 5.22 30.11 18.79
C ILE A 755 5.22 29.36 20.13
N ASP A 756 5.26 30.07 21.27
CA ASP A 756 5.17 29.44 22.58
C ASP A 756 3.91 28.56 22.73
N VAL A 757 4.01 27.43 23.43
CA VAL A 757 2.94 26.40 23.45
C VAL A 757 1.59 26.90 24.00
N ASP A 758 1.62 27.73 25.05
CA ASP A 758 0.43 28.30 25.71
C ASP A 758 -0.12 29.55 25.01
N CYS A 759 0.51 29.93 23.90
CA CYS A 759 0.20 31.14 23.17
C CYS A 759 -0.66 30.87 21.93
N ARG A 760 -1.06 31.92 21.21
CA ARG A 760 -2.00 31.84 20.09
C ARG A 760 -1.54 32.67 18.90
N ALA A 761 -1.60 32.07 17.71
CA ALA A 761 -1.54 32.79 16.45
C ALA A 761 -2.95 33.16 15.98
N PHE A 762 -3.06 34.33 15.34
CA PHE A 762 -4.29 34.89 14.83
C PHE A 762 -4.12 35.31 13.37
N HIS A 763 -5.20 35.24 12.62
CA HIS A 763 -5.23 35.95 11.34
C HIS A 763 -5.17 37.47 11.58
N ILE A 764 -4.54 38.24 10.67
CA ILE A 764 -4.39 39.71 10.82
C ILE A 764 -5.75 40.41 11.00
N ASP A 765 -6.77 39.88 10.33
CA ASP A 765 -8.18 40.30 10.38
C ASP A 765 -9.09 39.55 11.37
N GLU A 766 -8.51 38.73 12.25
CA GLU A 766 -9.29 38.02 13.27
C GLU A 766 -9.75 38.96 14.39
N GLU A 767 -11.03 38.84 14.72
CA GLU A 767 -11.72 39.45 15.87
C GLU A 767 -12.29 38.35 16.77
N THR A 768 -12.40 38.63 18.08
CA THR A 768 -12.92 37.68 19.08
C THR A 768 -14.39 37.89 19.44
N GLU A 769 -14.97 39.03 19.02
CA GLU A 769 -16.36 39.40 19.32
C GLU A 769 -17.09 39.90 18.06
N PHE A 770 -18.35 39.50 17.89
CA PHE A 770 -19.17 39.89 16.73
C PHE A 770 -19.33 41.40 16.56
N LYS A 771 -19.32 42.18 17.65
CA LYS A 771 -19.48 43.64 17.62
C LYS A 771 -18.33 44.36 16.91
N ASN A 772 -17.14 43.75 16.88
CA ASN A 772 -15.96 44.31 16.24
C ASN A 772 -15.86 43.93 14.75
N LEU A 773 -16.72 43.05 14.26
CA LEU A 773 -16.67 42.60 12.88
C LEU A 773 -17.15 43.67 11.90
N THR A 774 -16.29 43.94 10.92
CA THR A 774 -16.54 44.74 9.72
C THR A 774 -16.24 43.89 8.48
N ILE A 775 -16.69 44.33 7.30
CA ILE A 775 -16.55 43.54 6.06
C ILE A 775 -15.06 43.24 5.76
N GLY A 776 -14.70 41.95 5.73
CA GLY A 776 -13.34 41.42 5.56
C GLY A 776 -12.74 40.87 6.86
N LYS A 777 -13.22 41.33 8.02
CA LYS A 777 -12.85 40.77 9.33
C LYS A 777 -13.45 39.38 9.51
N ARG A 778 -12.81 38.56 10.33
CA ARG A 778 -13.19 37.16 10.54
C ARG A 778 -13.21 36.79 12.01
N ILE A 779 -13.99 35.76 12.34
CA ILE A 779 -14.12 35.23 13.69
C ILE A 779 -13.95 33.72 13.67
N ARG A 780 -13.15 33.18 14.59
CA ARG A 780 -12.89 31.74 14.69
C ARG A 780 -14.10 30.99 15.21
N CYS A 781 -14.35 29.78 14.72
CA CYS A 781 -15.39 28.88 15.17
C CYS A 781 -14.84 27.44 15.18
N HIS A 782 -15.25 26.65 16.15
CA HIS A 782 -14.99 25.21 16.18
C HIS A 782 -16.16 24.44 15.56
N TYR A 783 -15.87 23.41 14.76
CA TYR A 783 -16.87 22.50 14.20
C TYR A 783 -16.46 21.05 14.44
N LYS A 784 -17.41 20.25 14.96
CA LYS A 784 -17.24 18.83 15.24
C LYS A 784 -18.43 18.03 14.73
N THR A 785 -18.20 17.00 13.93
CA THR A 785 -19.26 16.18 13.32
C THR A 785 -18.87 14.71 13.17
N ASN A 786 -19.88 13.88 12.86
CA ASN A 786 -19.73 12.51 12.40
C ASN A 786 -20.12 12.40 10.91
N TYR A 787 -19.89 11.22 10.31
CA TYR A 787 -20.26 10.93 8.93
C TYR A 787 -21.73 11.25 8.65
N ASN A 788 -22.00 11.89 7.50
CA ASN A 788 -23.34 12.24 7.01
C ASN A 788 -24.27 12.91 8.03
N ASN A 789 -23.71 13.74 8.91
CA ASN A 789 -24.46 14.52 9.89
C ASN A 789 -24.00 15.98 9.90
N VAL A 790 -24.92 16.91 10.19
CA VAL A 790 -24.56 18.29 10.54
C VAL A 790 -24.08 18.32 11.98
N GLY A 791 -22.85 18.78 12.18
CA GLY A 791 -22.18 18.80 13.46
C GLY A 791 -22.52 20.00 14.35
N GLN A 792 -21.79 20.07 15.46
CA GLN A 792 -21.91 21.14 16.44
C GLN A 792 -20.95 22.28 16.12
N PHE A 793 -21.47 23.51 16.13
CA PHE A 793 -20.69 24.74 16.08
C PHE A 793 -20.48 25.28 17.49
N SER A 794 -19.24 25.57 17.86
CA SER A 794 -18.89 26.05 19.20
C SER A 794 -17.65 26.95 19.17
N GLY A 795 -17.15 27.39 20.34
CA GLY A 795 -15.86 28.06 20.42
C GLY A 795 -15.75 29.42 19.71
N ILE A 796 -16.85 30.13 19.46
CA ILE A 796 -16.83 31.42 18.75
C ILE A 796 -15.82 32.40 19.38
N GLY A 797 -14.89 32.91 18.56
CA GLY A 797 -13.81 33.83 18.96
C GLY A 797 -12.65 33.18 19.71
N LYS A 798 -12.71 31.87 19.98
CA LYS A 798 -11.70 31.12 20.75
C LYS A 798 -10.93 30.16 19.85
N GLU A 799 -9.68 29.90 20.22
CA GLU A 799 -8.94 28.73 19.74
C GLU A 799 -9.38 27.52 20.59
N THR A 800 -9.93 26.50 19.92
CA THR A 800 -10.42 25.28 20.57
C THR A 800 -9.56 24.08 20.19
N SER A 801 -9.12 24.01 18.93
CA SER A 801 -8.25 22.95 18.42
C SER A 801 -7.46 23.42 17.19
N ALA A 802 -6.69 22.53 16.57
CA ALA A 802 -6.12 22.77 15.24
C ALA A 802 -7.22 23.08 14.21
N PHE A 803 -6.85 23.80 13.15
CA PHE A 803 -7.76 24.10 12.06
C PHE A 803 -8.21 22.83 11.33
N ILE A 804 -9.47 22.80 10.88
CA ILE A 804 -9.93 21.83 9.90
C ILE A 804 -9.04 21.99 8.65
N PRO A 805 -8.52 20.90 8.05
CA PRO A 805 -7.76 21.01 6.82
C PRO A 805 -8.53 21.77 5.72
N ILE A 806 -7.80 22.35 4.76
CA ILE A 806 -8.44 23.08 3.64
C ILE A 806 -9.32 22.12 2.84
N GLU A 807 -8.82 20.91 2.58
CA GLU A 807 -9.66 19.78 2.19
C GLU A 807 -10.59 19.38 3.35
N ALA A 808 -11.88 19.58 3.14
CA ALA A 808 -12.89 19.08 4.08
C ALA A 808 -12.68 17.57 4.36
N THR A 809 -13.15 17.10 5.52
CA THR A 809 -13.14 15.68 5.88
C THR A 809 -14.56 15.17 6.11
N ALA A 810 -14.75 13.85 6.15
CA ALA A 810 -16.05 13.25 6.50
C ALA A 810 -16.37 13.40 8.00
N PHE A 811 -15.32 13.46 8.84
CA PHE A 811 -15.37 13.47 10.30
C PHE A 811 -14.65 14.72 10.84
N SER A 812 -15.09 15.90 10.41
CA SER A 812 -14.41 17.13 10.77
C SER A 812 -14.46 17.39 12.27
N CYS A 813 -13.30 17.72 12.85
CA CYS A 813 -13.13 18.15 14.22
C CYS A 813 -12.00 19.19 14.26
N GLY A 814 -12.35 20.47 14.22
CA GLY A 814 -11.34 21.52 14.09
C GLY A 814 -11.90 22.94 14.13
N ASP A 815 -10.99 23.90 14.20
CA ASP A 815 -11.30 25.31 14.07
C ASP A 815 -11.36 25.74 12.58
N PHE A 816 -12.13 26.78 12.28
CA PHE A 816 -12.18 27.44 10.98
C PHE A 816 -12.57 28.91 11.16
N TYR A 817 -12.57 29.71 10.10
CA TYR A 817 -13.02 31.10 10.17
C TYR A 817 -14.37 31.33 9.51
N PHE A 818 -15.21 32.13 10.15
CA PHE A 818 -16.28 32.86 9.48
C PHE A 818 -15.78 34.25 9.09
N VAL A 819 -15.78 34.55 7.79
CA VAL A 819 -15.37 35.86 7.22
C VAL A 819 -16.61 36.70 6.97
N MET A 820 -16.67 37.91 7.52
CA MET A 820 -17.78 38.84 7.30
C MET A 820 -17.74 39.40 5.87
N VAL A 821 -18.79 39.15 5.10
CA VAL A 821 -18.87 39.53 3.68
C VAL A 821 -19.88 40.63 3.39
N ASP A 822 -20.86 40.84 4.28
CA ASP A 822 -21.90 41.86 4.09
C ASP A 822 -22.53 42.30 5.43
N ASP A 823 -23.20 43.45 5.41
CA ASP A 823 -24.02 43.98 6.52
C ASP A 823 -25.29 44.60 5.93
N VAL A 824 -26.42 43.91 6.07
CA VAL A 824 -27.70 44.33 5.47
C VAL A 824 -28.69 44.61 6.58
N ASN A 825 -29.08 45.87 6.75
CA ASN A 825 -30.01 46.32 7.79
C ASN A 825 -29.60 45.88 9.22
N GLY A 826 -28.29 45.87 9.51
CA GLY A 826 -27.75 45.45 10.81
C GLY A 826 -27.66 43.94 11.01
N GLU A 827 -28.02 43.13 10.01
CA GLU A 827 -27.73 41.69 9.97
C GLU A 827 -26.39 41.44 9.26
N LYS A 828 -25.39 41.02 10.03
CA LYS A 828 -24.06 40.68 9.51
C LYS A 828 -24.10 39.31 8.85
N LYS A 829 -23.51 39.20 7.65
CA LYS A 829 -23.36 37.95 6.90
C LYS A 829 -21.92 37.46 6.96
N LEU A 830 -21.69 36.24 7.44
CA LEU A 830 -20.36 35.66 7.54
C LEU A 830 -20.29 34.28 6.87
N ILE A 831 -19.33 34.09 5.97
CA ILE A 831 -19.14 32.84 5.22
C ILE A 831 -17.94 32.07 5.79
N ALA A 832 -18.05 30.75 5.92
CA ALA A 832 -16.89 29.93 6.29
C ALA A 832 -15.76 30.05 5.25
N ASP A 833 -14.52 30.20 5.70
CA ASP A 833 -13.33 30.38 4.86
C ASP A 833 -12.99 29.16 3.99
N ARG A 834 -13.56 28.00 4.33
CA ARG A 834 -13.37 26.70 3.68
C ARG A 834 -14.65 25.86 3.71
N ASN A 835 -14.66 24.74 3.01
CA ASN A 835 -15.68 23.72 3.22
C ASN A 835 -15.38 22.99 4.53
N ILE A 836 -16.37 22.85 5.39
CA ILE A 836 -16.14 22.35 6.74
C ILE A 836 -16.41 20.85 6.89
N GLN A 837 -17.07 20.22 5.92
CA GLN A 837 -17.33 18.77 5.87
C GLN A 837 -17.65 18.31 4.45
N HIS A 838 -17.20 17.10 4.10
CA HIS A 838 -17.68 16.35 2.92
C HIS A 838 -18.44 15.08 3.34
N SER A 839 -18.89 14.27 2.37
CA SER A 839 -19.66 13.05 2.63
C SER A 839 -20.92 13.32 3.46
N ILE A 840 -21.68 14.31 3.02
CA ILE A 840 -22.98 14.68 3.60
C ILE A 840 -24.02 14.82 2.50
N SER A 841 -25.19 14.21 2.72
CA SER A 841 -26.33 14.21 1.81
C SER A 841 -27.13 15.51 1.90
N TRP A 842 -27.96 15.77 0.89
CA TRP A 842 -28.74 17.00 0.81
C TRP A 842 -29.91 16.87 1.76
N GLU A 843 -30.47 15.67 1.82
CA GLU A 843 -31.49 15.27 2.78
C GLU A 843 -31.05 15.58 4.21
N THR A 844 -29.84 15.15 4.62
CA THR A 844 -29.27 15.52 5.93
C THR A 844 -29.19 17.04 6.15
N LEU A 845 -28.72 17.79 5.14
CA LEU A 845 -28.61 19.25 5.22
C LEU A 845 -29.97 19.94 5.29
N TYR A 846 -30.99 19.38 4.64
CA TYR A 846 -32.35 19.88 4.63
C TYR A 846 -33.06 19.58 5.96
N GLU A 847 -32.98 18.33 6.44
CA GLU A 847 -33.56 17.89 7.71
C GLU A 847 -32.96 18.63 8.92
N SER A 848 -31.66 18.92 8.87
CA SER A 848 -30.98 19.77 9.86
C SER A 848 -31.30 21.27 9.75
N ARG A 849 -32.17 21.65 8.79
CA ARG A 849 -32.58 23.02 8.48
C ARG A 849 -31.51 23.91 7.86
N ILE A 850 -30.27 23.47 7.71
CA ILE A 850 -29.19 24.27 7.11
C ILE A 850 -29.47 24.59 5.63
N ALA A 851 -30.07 23.67 4.88
CA ALA A 851 -30.48 23.89 3.49
C ALA A 851 -31.88 24.52 3.33
N THR A 852 -32.44 25.11 4.40
CA THR A 852 -33.75 25.78 4.39
C THR A 852 -33.62 27.30 4.50
N ALA A 853 -34.68 28.03 4.13
CA ALA A 853 -34.68 29.49 4.24
C ALA A 853 -34.66 29.96 5.70
N GLU A 854 -35.27 29.19 6.60
CA GLU A 854 -35.35 29.42 8.03
C GLU A 854 -33.99 29.21 8.72
N GLY A 855 -33.13 28.38 8.14
CA GLY A 855 -31.82 28.03 8.69
C GLY A 855 -31.88 27.29 10.04
N LEU A 856 -30.72 26.80 10.47
CA LEU A 856 -30.51 26.27 11.80
C LEU A 856 -30.27 27.45 12.77
N GLN A 857 -31.10 27.58 13.79
CA GLN A 857 -30.92 28.59 14.84
C GLN A 857 -29.81 28.15 15.79
N LEU A 858 -28.82 29.02 15.97
CA LEU A 858 -27.73 28.81 16.92
C LEU A 858 -27.77 29.92 17.97
N LYS A 859 -27.44 29.57 19.21
CA LYS A 859 -27.28 30.54 20.30
C LYS A 859 -25.83 30.58 20.72
N PHE A 860 -25.18 31.70 20.42
CA PHE A 860 -23.84 31.99 20.93
C PHE A 860 -23.96 33.06 22.01
N LYS A 861 -23.85 32.65 23.28
CA LYS A 861 -24.15 33.51 24.44
C LYS A 861 -25.59 34.06 24.32
N SER A 862 -25.76 35.38 24.36
CA SER A 862 -27.05 36.10 24.25
C SER A 862 -27.38 36.56 22.83
N ILE A 863 -26.58 36.20 21.82
CA ILE A 863 -26.75 36.67 20.43
C ILE A 863 -27.51 35.61 19.64
N SER A 864 -28.58 36.04 18.97
CA SER A 864 -29.37 35.18 18.08
C SER A 864 -28.64 35.08 16.74
N THR A 865 -28.29 33.86 16.33
CA THR A 865 -27.65 33.62 15.05
C THR A 865 -28.39 32.54 14.27
N ARG A 866 -28.27 32.62 12.94
CA ARG A 866 -28.96 31.72 12.02
C ARG A 866 -27.97 31.22 10.99
N LEU A 867 -27.82 29.91 10.93
CA LEU A 867 -26.91 29.22 10.02
C LEU A 867 -27.68 28.65 8.84
N ARG A 868 -27.23 28.92 7.62
CA ARG A 868 -27.82 28.33 6.40
C ARG A 868 -26.75 28.13 5.32
N LEU A 869 -27.11 27.52 4.21
CA LEU A 869 -26.28 27.52 3.02
C LEU A 869 -26.33 28.89 2.30
N ILE A 870 -25.29 29.18 1.53
CA ILE A 870 -25.22 30.35 0.64
C ILE A 870 -26.24 30.17 -0.50
N THR A 871 -26.95 31.23 -0.90
CA THR A 871 -27.87 31.13 -2.05
C THR A 871 -27.13 30.89 -3.36
N GLY A 872 -27.72 30.09 -4.25
CA GLY A 872 -27.33 29.97 -5.65
C GLY A 872 -28.40 30.44 -6.63
N GLY A 873 -28.02 30.68 -7.88
CA GLY A 873 -28.96 31.03 -8.96
C GLY A 873 -29.65 29.82 -9.62
N LYS A 874 -30.72 30.10 -10.37
CA LYS A 874 -31.62 29.13 -11.05
C LYS A 874 -31.16 28.64 -12.42
N SER A 875 -30.12 29.25 -12.99
CA SER A 875 -29.45 28.83 -14.22
C SER A 875 -27.98 29.30 -14.20
N PRO A 876 -27.11 28.82 -15.10
CA PRO A 876 -25.72 29.29 -15.16
C PRO A 876 -25.62 30.79 -15.44
N GLU A 877 -26.66 31.38 -16.03
CA GLU A 877 -26.78 32.81 -16.35
C GLU A 877 -27.30 33.66 -15.18
N ASP A 878 -27.86 33.05 -14.13
CA ASP A 878 -28.36 33.75 -12.95
C ASP A 878 -27.20 34.12 -12.02
N LEU A 879 -26.60 35.30 -12.22
CA LEU A 879 -25.47 35.79 -11.42
C LEU A 879 -25.90 36.58 -10.18
N GLU A 880 -27.21 36.78 -9.95
CA GLU A 880 -27.73 37.60 -8.84
C GLU A 880 -27.94 36.77 -7.57
N ASN A 881 -26.86 36.20 -7.04
CA ASN A 881 -26.89 35.41 -5.81
C ASN A 881 -25.63 35.56 -4.97
N GLU A 882 -25.69 35.11 -3.72
CA GLU A 882 -24.59 35.22 -2.76
C GLU A 882 -23.33 34.45 -3.18
N TRP A 883 -23.45 33.33 -3.88
CA TRP A 883 -22.29 32.59 -4.38
C TRP A 883 -21.51 33.41 -5.42
N ASP A 884 -22.19 33.92 -6.45
CA ASP A 884 -21.51 34.75 -7.46
C ASP A 884 -21.01 36.07 -6.88
N LYS A 885 -21.78 36.67 -5.97
CA LYS A 885 -21.44 37.95 -5.34
C LYS A 885 -20.18 37.83 -4.47
N TYR A 886 -20.08 36.80 -3.63
CA TYR A 886 -19.02 36.73 -2.61
C TYR A 886 -17.89 35.77 -2.95
N ILE A 887 -18.13 34.75 -3.78
CA ILE A 887 -17.14 33.72 -4.11
C ILE A 887 -16.56 33.93 -5.51
N VAL A 888 -17.41 34.05 -6.54
CA VAL A 888 -16.95 34.11 -7.95
C VAL A 888 -16.43 35.49 -8.34
N SER A 889 -17.22 36.53 -8.09
CA SER A 889 -16.96 37.88 -8.61
C SER A 889 -16.13 38.75 -7.67
N SER A 890 -15.91 38.30 -6.43
CA SER A 890 -15.28 39.13 -5.40
C SER A 890 -13.76 39.03 -5.43
N LYS A 891 -13.12 40.01 -6.07
CA LYS A 891 -11.67 40.26 -5.90
C LYS A 891 -11.29 40.56 -4.44
N LYS A 892 -12.24 41.06 -3.63
CA LYS A 892 -12.00 41.45 -2.23
C LYS A 892 -11.78 40.24 -1.32
N PHE A 893 -12.41 39.10 -1.60
CA PHE A 893 -12.35 37.92 -0.74
C PHE A 893 -11.50 36.78 -1.30
N GLN A 894 -10.91 36.94 -2.48
CA GLN A 894 -10.16 35.91 -3.20
C GLN A 894 -9.00 35.29 -2.38
N ASN A 895 -8.39 36.05 -1.47
CA ASN A 895 -7.30 35.59 -0.59
C ASN A 895 -7.76 35.26 0.85
N SER A 896 -9.05 35.40 1.14
CA SER A 896 -9.63 35.23 2.49
C SER A 896 -10.63 34.08 2.57
N ILE A 897 -11.18 33.70 1.43
CA ILE A 897 -12.11 32.61 1.27
C ILE A 897 -11.52 31.75 0.17
N ASP A 898 -11.27 30.47 0.44
CA ASP A 898 -10.74 29.58 -0.57
C ASP A 898 -11.73 29.49 -1.75
N THR A 899 -11.25 29.92 -2.92
CA THR A 899 -12.02 30.03 -4.18
C THR A 899 -11.80 28.83 -5.10
N PHE A 900 -10.68 28.12 -4.98
CA PHE A 900 -10.28 27.01 -5.87
C PHE A 900 -9.22 26.11 -5.21
N ASN A 901 -9.64 25.03 -4.55
CA ASN A 901 -9.11 23.67 -4.73
C ASN A 901 -9.82 22.66 -3.81
N SER A 902 -10.39 21.62 -4.43
CA SER A 902 -10.72 20.33 -3.81
C SER A 902 -11.72 20.28 -2.65
N ASN A 903 -12.95 20.77 -2.86
CA ASN A 903 -14.18 20.00 -2.61
C ASN A 903 -15.38 20.85 -3.04
N PHE A 904 -16.38 20.24 -3.64
CA PHE A 904 -17.51 21.00 -4.13
C PHE A 904 -18.62 21.09 -3.08
N LEU A 905 -19.28 22.25 -2.98
CA LEU A 905 -20.65 22.33 -2.47
C LEU A 905 -21.53 21.56 -3.43
N TRP A 906 -22.28 20.54 -3.01
CA TRP A 906 -23.16 19.75 -3.90
C TRP A 906 -22.66 19.72 -5.36
N SER A 907 -21.57 19.03 -5.70
CA SER A 907 -21.12 18.90 -7.09
C SER A 907 -20.35 17.60 -7.41
N LEU A 908 -20.36 17.23 -8.69
CA LEU A 908 -19.82 16.00 -9.25
C LEU A 908 -18.49 16.25 -9.98
N THR A 909 -17.49 15.39 -9.74
CA THR A 909 -16.16 15.42 -10.37
C THR A 909 -16.02 14.39 -11.50
N LEU A 910 -15.03 14.58 -12.40
CA LEU A 910 -13.90 13.63 -12.56
C LEU A 910 -12.78 14.20 -13.48
N THR A 911 -11.54 14.15 -12.96
CA THR A 911 -10.25 14.00 -13.68
C THR A 911 -9.86 14.99 -14.79
N ASN A 912 -10.34 16.23 -14.75
CA ASN A 912 -9.76 17.33 -15.53
C ASN A 912 -10.06 18.66 -14.82
N PRO A 913 -9.20 19.70 -14.86
CA PRO A 913 -9.45 20.99 -14.22
C PRO A 913 -10.67 21.78 -14.78
N ASN A 914 -11.47 21.17 -15.66
CA ASN A 914 -12.44 21.82 -16.53
C ASN A 914 -13.93 21.55 -16.18
N HIS A 915 -14.32 21.27 -14.93
CA HIS A 915 -15.72 20.91 -14.62
C HIS A 915 -16.36 21.69 -13.45
N GLY A 916 -17.68 21.93 -13.59
CA GLY A 916 -18.45 22.93 -12.83
C GLY A 916 -19.02 22.53 -11.45
N ILE A 917 -19.58 23.53 -10.76
CA ILE A 917 -20.12 23.58 -9.40
C ILE A 917 -21.65 23.56 -9.44
N THR A 918 -22.38 22.78 -8.62
CA THR A 918 -23.85 22.90 -8.61
C THR A 918 -24.40 23.89 -7.58
N SER A 919 -25.46 24.62 -7.97
CA SER A 919 -26.17 25.61 -7.14
C SER A 919 -27.66 25.25 -7.01
N PHE A 920 -28.31 25.63 -5.89
CA PHE A 920 -29.73 25.34 -5.62
C PHE A 920 -30.46 26.56 -5.01
N ARG A 921 -31.81 26.57 -5.09
CA ARG A 921 -32.70 27.62 -4.55
C ARG A 921 -33.44 27.14 -3.29
N PHE A 922 -33.68 28.05 -2.34
CA PHE A 922 -34.52 27.80 -1.17
C PHE A 922 -35.98 27.49 -1.54
N GLY A 923 -36.55 26.45 -0.90
CA GLY A 923 -37.99 26.15 -0.92
C GLY A 923 -38.47 25.15 -1.98
N ASP A 924 -37.57 24.50 -2.72
CA ASP A 924 -37.94 23.60 -3.81
C ASP A 924 -37.32 22.21 -3.61
N THR A 925 -38.16 21.20 -3.36
CA THR A 925 -37.74 19.80 -3.15
C THR A 925 -37.57 19.06 -4.48
N ASN A 926 -37.70 19.74 -5.62
CA ASN A 926 -37.71 19.11 -6.93
C ASN A 926 -36.30 19.02 -7.57
N LYS A 927 -36.05 17.92 -8.28
CA LYS A 927 -34.76 17.59 -8.91
C LYS A 927 -34.35 18.58 -10.02
N ASP A 928 -35.33 19.26 -10.60
CA ASP A 928 -35.17 20.18 -11.74
C ASP A 928 -34.58 21.55 -11.38
N SER A 929 -34.44 21.86 -10.08
CA SER A 929 -34.01 23.19 -9.61
C SER A 929 -32.51 23.27 -9.27
N ARG A 930 -31.70 22.30 -9.74
CA ARG A 930 -30.24 22.23 -9.55
C ARG A 930 -29.49 22.53 -10.84
N VAL A 931 -28.47 23.37 -10.75
CA VAL A 931 -27.74 23.88 -11.93
C VAL A 931 -26.25 23.74 -11.76
N ILE A 932 -25.56 23.20 -12.77
CA ILE A 932 -24.09 23.08 -12.83
C ILE A 932 -23.48 24.37 -13.41
N ARG A 933 -22.40 24.89 -12.83
CA ARG A 933 -21.69 26.13 -13.18
C ARG A 933 -20.20 25.90 -13.42
N GLY A 934 -19.70 26.05 -14.65
CA GLY A 934 -18.26 26.09 -14.93
C GLY A 934 -17.88 25.96 -16.41
N GLY A 935 -16.83 26.66 -16.83
CA GLY A 935 -16.19 26.61 -18.16
C GLY A 935 -15.64 27.98 -18.63
N THR A 936 -14.45 28.01 -19.23
CA THR A 936 -13.85 29.20 -19.89
C THR A 936 -14.69 29.68 -21.10
N PRO A 937 -14.53 30.93 -21.61
CA PRO A 937 -15.35 31.50 -22.68
C PRO A 937 -15.26 30.82 -24.07
N PHE A 938 -14.61 29.66 -24.19
CA PHE A 938 -14.37 28.97 -25.45
C PHE A 938 -14.84 27.51 -25.36
N GLU A 939 -16.13 27.31 -25.60
CA GLU A 939 -16.74 26.23 -26.40
C GLU A 939 -18.20 26.06 -25.96
N HIS A 940 -19.11 26.66 -26.75
CA HIS A 940 -20.54 26.43 -26.66
C HIS A 940 -20.88 25.00 -27.11
N LYS A 941 -20.76 24.01 -26.21
CA LYS A 941 -21.53 22.77 -26.31
C LYS A 941 -22.09 22.38 -24.94
N PRO A 942 -23.41 22.20 -24.80
CA PRO A 942 -23.98 21.69 -23.56
C PRO A 942 -23.51 20.24 -23.36
N ILE A 943 -22.84 19.97 -22.24
CA ILE A 943 -22.51 18.62 -21.80
C ILE A 943 -23.83 17.92 -21.45
N LYS A 944 -24.42 17.21 -22.42
CA LYS A 944 -25.43 16.18 -22.20
C LYS A 944 -24.71 14.87 -21.89
N THR A 945 -24.47 14.53 -20.62
CA THR A 945 -23.99 13.19 -20.25
C THR A 945 -24.56 12.69 -18.91
N GLY A 946 -25.49 11.73 -18.99
CA GLY A 946 -25.42 10.47 -18.24
C GLY A 946 -25.71 10.40 -16.74
N TYR A 947 -26.01 11.51 -16.05
CA TYR A 947 -26.53 11.46 -14.68
C TYR A 947 -27.93 12.07 -14.64
N ASP A 948 -28.94 11.23 -14.84
CA ASP A 948 -30.31 11.55 -14.45
C ASP A 948 -30.30 11.95 -12.96
N ALA A 949 -30.47 13.25 -12.71
CA ALA A 949 -30.74 13.89 -11.42
C ALA A 949 -30.09 13.26 -10.18
N LEU A 950 -28.99 13.86 -9.68
CA LEU A 950 -28.40 13.57 -8.37
C LEU A 950 -29.53 13.34 -7.35
N ARG A 951 -29.68 12.13 -6.80
CA ARG A 951 -30.71 11.88 -5.79
C ARG A 951 -30.33 12.60 -4.49
N PHE A 952 -31.30 12.96 -3.65
CA PHE A 952 -31.09 13.79 -2.45
C PHE A 952 -30.31 13.06 -1.34
N ASP A 953 -30.27 11.74 -1.43
CA ASP A 953 -29.63 10.76 -0.53
C ASP A 953 -28.17 10.43 -0.91
N VAL A 954 -27.63 11.00 -2.00
CA VAL A 954 -26.25 10.68 -2.42
C VAL A 954 -25.22 11.24 -1.43
N ILE A 955 -24.36 10.37 -0.93
CA ILE A 955 -23.21 10.72 -0.08
C ILE A 955 -21.91 10.44 -0.85
N HIS A 956 -21.01 11.41 -0.95
CA HIS A 956 -19.75 11.27 -1.68
C HIS A 956 -18.64 12.14 -1.10
N LYS A 957 -17.37 11.69 -1.19
CA LYS A 957 -16.20 12.43 -0.68
C LYS A 957 -15.97 13.80 -1.33
N ASP A 958 -16.49 13.98 -2.54
CA ASP A 958 -16.39 15.25 -3.28
C ASP A 958 -17.55 16.22 -2.99
N LEU A 959 -18.59 15.76 -2.27
CA LEU A 959 -19.77 16.54 -1.91
C LEU A 959 -19.66 17.03 -0.47
N GLY A 960 -19.59 18.34 -0.27
CA GLY A 960 -19.54 18.96 1.05
C GLY A 960 -20.43 20.19 1.20
N PHE A 961 -20.28 20.87 2.33
CA PHE A 961 -20.97 22.13 2.58
C PHE A 961 -20.11 23.22 3.23
N ARG A 962 -20.51 24.47 2.99
CA ARG A 962 -19.90 25.71 3.47
C ARG A 962 -21.02 26.57 4.05
N PRO A 963 -21.07 26.75 5.37
CA PRO A 963 -22.15 27.51 5.97
C PRO A 963 -21.98 29.02 5.81
N LEU A 964 -23.12 29.70 5.76
CA LEU A 964 -23.31 31.13 5.98
C LEU A 964 -23.96 31.34 7.34
N LEU A 965 -23.29 32.10 8.20
CA LEU A 965 -23.80 32.56 9.48
C LEU A 965 -24.38 33.97 9.34
N LEU A 966 -25.61 34.13 9.79
CA LEU A 966 -26.29 35.42 9.91
C LEU A 966 -26.36 35.80 11.39
N VAL A 967 -25.93 37.02 11.68
CA VAL A 967 -25.79 37.51 13.06
C VAL A 967 -26.53 38.83 13.19
N LYS A 968 -27.47 38.87 14.15
CA LYS A 968 -28.16 40.09 14.55
C LYS A 968 -27.78 40.39 15.99
N LEU A 969 -27.08 41.51 16.18
CA LEU A 969 -26.54 41.94 17.47
C LEU A 969 -27.60 42.54 18.39
#